data_AF-A0A094FTT8-F1
#
_entry.id   AF-A0A094FTT8-F1
#
_cell.length_a   1.000
_cell.length_b   1.000
_cell.length_c   1.000
_cell.angle_alpha   90.00
_cell.angle_beta   90.00
_cell.angle_gamma   90.00
#
_symmetry.space_group_name_H-M   'P 1'
#
loop_
_entity.id
_entity.type
_entity.pdbx_description
1 polymer ?
#
loop_
_entity_poly.entity_id
_entity_poly.type
_entity_poly.pdbx_seq_one_letter_code
_entity_poly.pdbx_strand_id
1 'polypeptide(L)'
;MSSTDINPIIPGFAPDPSVVLVDGTFFLVNSSFHMFPGLPIYASKDLTSWKHIGNAINRQSQLKLTVSRTILCPPHENGDVMLSTGGLYAPTIRYQNGTFYIVCTNVIHDDSSDDSKTENFVVSSSNIWSNEWSDAIYFDFDGIDPSIFFDDNGRAYIQGSAGPGPMTKIHLFEVDLKTGKKLSEEKKIWDGTGGIYPEGPHIYKKDGLFYLVISEGGTHDDHMITVARSKDIWGPYEQFEKNPILTARGTNEYIQYTGHSDMFQDSQGQWWGVCLGVRKDESRFIMGRETFLTTGSWPAGEWPSLDLVKRNPKFPGGKELVRADGTLPLTAEPTMDYLYIRDAVLGDHQFSNDGKTVTLTASQADMSQWEKPVTFVGKRQRLLEGNATVTMHKPTISSDAHLKAGIAYYKDEHRYIKLFYDFSTSEMVFEVVNNAQKISRTVRHDVQLETVVALRIEYTERSLQLSYRNGENSAPWVSFDGLDTLEMTGPDFVGPVIGVFAISTTQNTHVQFDDLEVLFNGLSGKVSRRVYIIKNRGAMAAVSEAERAKAIMSIQSVFDRFHLISADAPVKFFDDQVMRDAKVVDGSPDGKASFEIRITPYYGNINGVLHGGAAGVIFDMLTSPALAPLSRPGFWDFLGGVTRVLNVSFLRGVPIGTVVRVNSKVMQVGRTMAMIQSEMTSLDGKIIYCTAEHHKVSVATPAHHLSEKYEVEWDRVMKAEGKKPNGLWTPKKVKGKL
;
A
#
# COMPACT_ATOMS: atom_id res chain seq x y z
N MET A 1 -6.71 5.05 0.77
CA MET A 1 -6.34 6.49 0.78
C MET A 1 -7.32 7.26 -0.09
N SER A 2 -7.92 8.33 0.42
CA SER A 2 -8.67 9.27 -0.42
C SER A 2 -7.71 9.95 -1.39
N SER A 3 -8.19 10.34 -2.57
CA SER A 3 -7.41 10.97 -3.64
C SER A 3 -6.90 12.39 -3.32
N THR A 4 -6.71 12.72 -2.04
CA THR A 4 -6.45 14.07 -1.52
C THR A 4 -5.11 14.20 -0.82
N ASP A 5 -4.50 13.10 -0.36
CA ASP A 5 -3.21 13.17 0.33
C ASP A 5 -2.05 13.48 -0.64
N ILE A 6 -1.12 14.32 -0.20
CA ILE A 6 0.12 14.63 -0.92
C ILE A 6 1.15 13.53 -0.71
N ASN A 7 1.36 13.14 0.55
CA ASN A 7 2.39 12.19 0.94
C ASN A 7 1.85 10.76 1.05
N PRO A 8 2.63 9.75 0.65
CA PRO A 8 3.96 9.87 -0.01
C PRO A 8 3.85 10.42 -1.43
N ILE A 9 4.84 11.23 -1.86
CA ILE A 9 4.88 11.80 -3.22
C ILE A 9 5.32 10.77 -4.27
N ILE A 10 6.16 9.80 -3.89
CA ILE A 10 6.42 8.59 -4.66
C ILE A 10 6.10 7.37 -3.76
N PRO A 11 4.90 6.77 -3.88
CA PRO A 11 4.48 5.67 -3.01
C PRO A 11 5.15 4.34 -3.36
N GLY A 12 5.11 3.39 -2.43
CA GLY A 12 5.70 2.05 -2.56
C GLY A 12 7.22 2.08 -2.48
N PHE A 13 7.86 1.00 -2.97
CA PHE A 13 9.30 0.82 -3.00
C PHE A 13 10.02 1.98 -3.75
N ALA A 14 10.34 3.05 -3.03
CA ALA A 14 10.96 4.28 -3.51
C ALA A 14 11.73 4.97 -2.38
N PRO A 15 12.83 4.37 -1.89
CA PRO A 15 13.64 4.89 -0.80
C PRO A 15 14.68 5.89 -1.29
N ASP A 16 15.39 6.49 -0.33
CA ASP A 16 16.63 7.26 -0.54
C ASP A 16 16.48 8.33 -1.65
N PRO A 17 15.53 9.28 -1.52
CA PRO A 17 15.25 10.26 -2.57
C PRO A 17 16.32 11.34 -2.65
N SER A 18 16.84 11.60 -3.85
CA SER A 18 17.62 12.79 -4.16
C SER A 18 16.95 13.59 -5.27
N VAL A 19 17.00 14.93 -5.17
CA VAL A 19 16.25 15.83 -6.06
C VAL A 19 17.11 16.99 -6.57
N VAL A 20 16.86 17.41 -7.81
CA VAL A 20 17.45 18.61 -8.41
C VAL A 20 16.39 19.41 -9.17
N LEU A 21 16.43 20.74 -9.06
CA LEU A 21 15.59 21.66 -9.83
C LEU A 21 16.39 22.20 -11.02
N VAL A 22 15.94 21.92 -12.24
CA VAL A 22 16.55 22.40 -13.49
C VAL A 22 15.47 22.97 -14.39
N ASP A 23 15.63 24.22 -14.83
CA ASP A 23 14.72 24.90 -15.76
C ASP A 23 13.23 24.82 -15.36
N GLY A 24 12.96 24.99 -14.06
CA GLY A 24 11.59 24.95 -13.50
C GLY A 24 10.98 23.55 -13.38
N THR A 25 11.78 22.48 -13.56
CA THR A 25 11.35 21.09 -13.39
C THR A 25 12.19 20.41 -12.32
N PHE A 26 11.53 19.75 -11.37
CA PHE A 26 12.15 18.91 -10.37
C PHE A 26 12.38 17.51 -10.93
N PHE A 27 13.59 16.98 -10.77
CA PHE A 27 13.94 15.60 -11.10
C PHE A 27 14.35 14.87 -9.83
N LEU A 28 13.76 13.72 -9.57
CA LEU A 28 13.98 12.92 -8.38
C LEU A 28 14.42 11.51 -8.77
N VAL A 29 15.41 10.97 -8.06
CA VAL A 29 15.89 9.60 -8.21
C VAL A 29 15.77 8.84 -6.88
N ASN A 30 15.49 7.53 -6.96
CA ASN A 30 15.42 6.63 -5.80
C ASN A 30 16.36 5.42 -5.96
N SER A 31 16.74 4.79 -4.85
CA SER A 31 17.43 3.51 -4.84
C SER A 31 16.54 2.37 -5.40
N SER A 32 17.15 1.28 -5.85
CA SER A 32 16.43 0.15 -6.47
C SER A 32 16.96 -1.23 -6.11
N PHE A 33 18.05 -1.32 -5.35
CA PHE A 33 18.66 -2.57 -4.89
C PHE A 33 18.85 -3.56 -6.05
N HIS A 34 18.32 -4.76 -5.91
CA HIS A 34 18.44 -5.88 -6.84
C HIS A 34 17.45 -5.81 -8.03
N MET A 35 16.63 -4.76 -8.15
CA MET A 35 15.65 -4.65 -9.24
C MET A 35 16.22 -3.91 -10.46
N PHE A 36 15.92 -4.43 -11.64
CA PHE A 36 16.29 -3.88 -12.94
C PHE A 36 15.04 -3.54 -13.78
N PRO A 37 15.01 -2.46 -14.57
CA PRO A 37 15.94 -1.33 -14.59
C PRO A 37 16.08 -0.63 -13.24
N GLY A 38 17.27 -0.09 -12.98
CA GLY A 38 17.65 0.51 -11.71
C GLY A 38 17.66 2.03 -11.73
N LEU A 39 17.57 2.63 -10.55
CA LEU A 39 17.56 4.09 -10.32
C LEU A 39 16.44 4.80 -11.10
N PRO A 40 15.16 4.59 -10.74
CA PRO A 40 14.04 5.24 -11.42
C PRO A 40 14.07 6.76 -11.23
N ILE A 41 13.73 7.47 -12.30
CA ILE A 41 13.78 8.94 -12.38
C ILE A 41 12.38 9.48 -12.59
N TYR A 42 11.99 10.42 -11.73
CA TYR A 42 10.69 11.06 -11.74
C TYR A 42 10.83 12.55 -12.03
N ALA A 43 9.92 13.11 -12.82
CA ALA A 43 9.85 14.53 -13.10
C ALA A 43 8.57 15.16 -12.55
N SER A 44 8.66 16.39 -12.03
CA SER A 44 7.52 17.17 -11.55
C SER A 44 7.73 18.67 -11.78
N LYS A 45 6.63 19.41 -11.95
CA LYS A 45 6.63 20.88 -11.96
C LYS A 45 6.06 21.50 -10.69
N ASP A 46 5.43 20.69 -9.84
CA ASP A 46 4.62 21.17 -8.71
C ASP A 46 4.91 20.43 -7.39
N LEU A 47 5.86 19.48 -7.39
CA LEU A 47 6.25 18.60 -6.27
C LEU A 47 5.16 17.62 -5.79
N THR A 48 3.96 17.68 -6.36
CA THR A 48 2.79 16.88 -5.90
C THR A 48 2.30 15.87 -6.93
N SER A 49 2.65 16.08 -8.19
CA SER A 49 2.33 15.24 -9.34
C SER A 49 3.63 14.86 -10.04
N TRP A 50 3.93 13.57 -10.09
CA TRP A 50 5.19 13.05 -10.59
C TRP A 50 4.97 12.13 -11.80
N LYS A 51 5.94 12.10 -12.71
CA LYS A 51 5.96 11.17 -13.85
C LYS A 51 7.28 10.40 -13.85
N HIS A 52 7.24 9.07 -13.83
CA HIS A 52 8.39 8.19 -14.06
C HIS A 52 8.78 8.28 -15.54
N ILE A 53 9.91 8.92 -15.81
CA ILE A 53 10.36 9.25 -17.18
C ILE A 53 11.50 8.36 -17.69
N GLY A 54 12.18 7.65 -16.79
CA GLY A 54 13.36 6.87 -17.15
C GLY A 54 13.97 6.13 -15.96
N ASN A 55 15.05 5.41 -16.23
CA ASN A 55 15.85 4.70 -15.23
C ASN A 55 17.33 4.92 -15.59
N ALA A 56 18.18 5.31 -14.64
CA ALA A 56 19.58 5.63 -14.95
C ALA A 56 20.41 4.39 -15.33
N ILE A 57 20.09 3.25 -14.71
CA ILE A 57 20.65 1.93 -15.05
C ILE A 57 19.59 1.15 -15.83
N ASN A 58 19.58 1.33 -17.15
CA ASN A 58 18.57 0.76 -18.05
C ASN A 58 19.16 -0.17 -19.11
N ARG A 59 20.47 -0.37 -19.13
CA ARG A 59 21.15 -1.39 -19.91
C ARG A 59 21.98 -2.27 -18.99
N GLN A 60 21.83 -3.58 -19.13
CA GLN A 60 22.66 -4.55 -18.39
C GLN A 60 24.16 -4.49 -18.79
N SER A 61 24.52 -3.69 -19.79
CA SER A 61 25.91 -3.38 -20.13
C SER A 61 26.49 -2.27 -19.26
N GLN A 62 25.67 -1.42 -18.62
CA GLN A 62 26.14 -0.36 -17.73
C GLN A 62 26.69 -0.93 -16.43
N LEU A 63 25.96 -1.91 -15.86
CA LEU A 63 26.25 -2.54 -14.58
C LEU A 63 25.49 -3.87 -14.45
N LYS A 64 26.04 -4.82 -13.69
CA LYS A 64 25.44 -6.14 -13.39
C LYS A 64 24.95 -6.23 -11.95
N LEU A 65 23.78 -6.84 -11.75
CA LEU A 65 23.15 -7.07 -10.43
C LEU A 65 23.18 -8.55 -10.00
N THR A 66 23.95 -9.40 -10.68
CA THR A 66 24.01 -10.85 -10.41
C THR A 66 24.36 -11.18 -8.95
N VAL A 67 25.20 -10.37 -8.30
CA VAL A 67 25.69 -10.59 -6.91
C VAL A 67 24.98 -9.69 -5.89
N SER A 68 23.74 -9.29 -6.18
CA SER A 68 22.88 -8.46 -5.34
C SER A 68 21.87 -9.31 -4.56
N ARG A 69 22.35 -10.31 -3.81
CA ARG A 69 21.50 -11.18 -2.97
C ARG A 69 21.05 -10.47 -1.69
N THR A 70 20.04 -11.02 -1.03
CA THR A 70 19.60 -10.61 0.30
C THR A 70 20.28 -11.46 1.36
N ILE A 71 20.93 -10.81 2.32
CA ILE A 71 21.54 -11.45 3.49
C ILE A 71 20.57 -11.31 4.68
N LEU A 72 20.32 -12.41 5.38
CA LEU A 72 19.64 -12.40 6.68
C LEU A 72 20.70 -12.10 7.76
N CYS A 73 20.68 -10.88 8.28
CA CYS A 73 21.57 -10.51 9.36
C CYS A 73 21.19 -11.25 10.66
N PRO A 74 22.14 -11.50 11.56
CA PRO A 74 21.83 -12.03 12.89
C PRO A 74 20.73 -11.20 13.57
N PRO A 75 19.80 -11.84 14.30
CA PRO A 75 18.68 -11.12 14.90
C PRO A 75 19.16 -10.08 15.91
N HIS A 76 18.50 -8.92 15.91
CA HIS A 76 18.68 -7.88 16.92
C HIS A 76 18.18 -8.35 18.30
N GLU A 77 18.46 -7.58 19.36
CA GLU A 77 18.08 -7.92 20.75
C GLU A 77 16.56 -8.19 20.92
N ASN A 78 15.72 -7.59 20.08
CA ASN A 78 14.26 -7.77 20.08
C ASN A 78 13.79 -9.03 19.32
N GLY A 79 14.71 -9.77 18.69
CA GLY A 79 14.44 -10.97 17.90
C GLY A 79 14.18 -10.73 16.41
N ASP A 80 14.16 -9.47 15.94
CA ASP A 80 13.95 -9.14 14.54
C ASP A 80 15.19 -9.45 13.71
N VAL A 81 14.98 -10.06 12.54
CA VAL A 81 16.02 -10.34 11.55
C VAL A 81 15.99 -9.24 10.49
N MET A 82 17.07 -8.48 10.38
CA MET A 82 17.25 -7.49 9.33
C MET A 82 17.57 -8.20 8.00
N LEU A 83 16.85 -7.85 6.94
CA LEU A 83 17.15 -8.31 5.59
C LEU A 83 17.95 -7.25 4.84
N SER A 84 19.24 -7.51 4.65
CA SER A 84 20.16 -6.63 3.92
C SER A 84 20.25 -7.04 2.46
N THR A 85 19.48 -6.36 1.61
CA THR A 85 19.47 -6.61 0.17
C THR A 85 20.54 -5.81 -0.57
N GLY A 86 21.37 -6.50 -1.37
CA GLY A 86 22.41 -5.87 -2.19
C GLY A 86 21.89 -5.13 -3.43
N GLY A 87 22.81 -4.62 -4.24
CA GLY A 87 22.52 -3.89 -5.49
C GLY A 87 22.61 -2.39 -5.32
N LEU A 88 21.73 -1.64 -5.99
CA LEU A 88 21.81 -0.18 -6.08
C LEU A 88 21.22 0.53 -4.84
N TYR A 89 22.09 1.00 -3.96
CA TYR A 89 21.77 1.77 -2.74
C TYR A 89 21.47 3.25 -3.07
N ALA A 90 21.56 4.14 -2.09
CA ALA A 90 21.16 5.54 -2.20
C ALA A 90 21.87 6.28 -3.36
N PRO A 91 21.11 6.83 -4.32
CA PRO A 91 21.64 7.68 -5.36
C PRO A 91 21.59 9.16 -4.99
N THR A 92 22.56 9.95 -5.46
CA THR A 92 22.45 11.41 -5.49
C THR A 92 22.38 11.90 -6.94
N ILE A 93 21.40 12.74 -7.27
CA ILE A 93 21.32 13.46 -8.55
C ILE A 93 21.75 14.91 -8.39
N ARG A 94 22.64 15.39 -9.26
CA ARG A 94 23.02 16.81 -9.37
C ARG A 94 23.11 17.24 -10.82
N TYR A 95 23.06 18.54 -11.05
CA TYR A 95 23.16 19.14 -12.38
C TYR A 95 24.23 20.24 -12.38
N GLN A 96 25.11 20.20 -13.38
CA GLN A 96 26.09 21.26 -13.60
C GLN A 96 26.37 21.39 -15.10
N ASN A 97 26.41 22.63 -15.60
CA ASN A 97 26.84 22.97 -16.96
C ASN A 97 26.20 22.12 -18.07
N GLY A 98 24.87 21.94 -18.05
CA GLY A 98 24.16 21.20 -19.10
C GLY A 98 24.13 19.68 -18.91
N THR A 99 24.69 19.15 -17.81
CA THR A 99 24.81 17.70 -17.59
C THR A 99 24.24 17.30 -16.24
N PHE A 100 23.39 16.27 -16.25
CA PHE A 100 22.93 15.56 -15.06
C PHE A 100 23.96 14.48 -14.70
N TYR A 101 24.28 14.38 -13.41
CA TYR A 101 25.13 13.36 -12.84
C TYR A 101 24.36 12.62 -11.76
N ILE A 102 24.45 11.29 -11.78
CA ILE A 102 23.97 10.43 -10.70
C ILE A 102 25.14 9.62 -10.18
N VAL A 103 25.44 9.75 -8.88
CA VAL A 103 26.33 8.84 -8.15
C VAL A 103 25.51 7.86 -7.33
N CYS A 104 26.00 6.64 -7.19
CA CYS A 104 25.34 5.58 -6.44
C CYS A 104 26.38 4.50 -6.06
N THR A 105 26.03 3.67 -5.07
CA THR A 105 26.78 2.48 -4.69
C THR A 105 26.06 1.23 -5.17
N ASN A 106 26.79 0.35 -5.87
CA ASN A 106 26.39 -1.04 -6.05
C ASN A 106 27.01 -1.88 -4.93
N VAL A 107 26.18 -2.37 -4.02
CA VAL A 107 26.61 -3.24 -2.91
C VAL A 107 26.57 -4.69 -3.35
N ILE A 108 27.70 -5.36 -3.17
CA ILE A 108 27.96 -6.71 -3.61
C ILE A 108 27.99 -7.64 -2.42
N HIS A 109 27.19 -8.71 -2.52
CA HIS A 109 27.12 -9.81 -1.56
C HIS A 109 27.61 -11.08 -2.25
N ASP A 110 28.91 -11.18 -2.51
CA ASP A 110 29.50 -12.39 -3.08
C ASP A 110 29.71 -13.49 -2.01
N ASP A 111 29.95 -14.73 -2.45
CA ASP A 111 30.18 -15.87 -1.54
C ASP A 111 31.58 -15.89 -0.91
N SER A 112 32.44 -14.94 -1.25
CA SER A 112 33.86 -14.96 -0.85
C SER A 112 34.12 -14.35 0.53
N SER A 113 33.18 -13.60 1.08
CA SER A 113 33.26 -13.03 2.44
C SER A 113 31.88 -12.76 3.04
N ASP A 114 31.80 -12.80 4.37
CA ASP A 114 30.62 -12.30 5.10
C ASP A 114 30.50 -10.75 5.04
N ASP A 115 31.57 -10.06 4.63
CA ASP A 115 31.59 -8.61 4.43
C ASP A 115 31.09 -8.22 3.04
N SER A 116 30.15 -7.27 3.00
CA SER A 116 29.68 -6.65 1.76
C SER A 116 30.79 -5.81 1.11
N LYS A 117 30.97 -5.94 -0.21
CA LYS A 117 31.85 -5.06 -1.00
C LYS A 117 31.04 -3.92 -1.61
N THR A 118 31.68 -2.80 -1.87
CA THR A 118 31.04 -1.63 -2.48
C THR A 118 31.72 -1.26 -3.78
N GLU A 119 30.90 -1.00 -4.81
CA GLU A 119 31.35 -0.40 -6.07
C GLU A 119 30.63 0.94 -6.24
N ASN A 120 31.38 2.02 -6.05
CA ASN A 120 30.86 3.38 -6.19
C ASN A 120 31.08 3.89 -7.62
N PHE A 121 30.04 4.48 -8.21
CA PHE A 121 30.08 4.90 -9.61
C PHE A 121 29.32 6.19 -9.87
N VAL A 122 29.61 6.82 -11.01
CA VAL A 122 28.85 7.93 -11.59
C VAL A 122 28.36 7.57 -12.98
N VAL A 123 27.12 7.94 -13.29
CA VAL A 123 26.55 7.97 -14.65
C VAL A 123 26.09 9.38 -14.97
N SER A 124 26.05 9.72 -16.26
CA SER A 124 25.69 11.07 -16.69
C SER A 124 24.78 11.09 -17.91
N SER A 125 24.03 12.18 -18.06
CA SER A 125 23.19 12.46 -19.23
C SER A 125 23.11 13.96 -19.50
N SER A 126 23.22 14.36 -20.76
CA SER A 126 22.98 15.74 -21.19
C SER A 126 21.50 16.02 -21.51
N ASN A 127 20.68 14.97 -21.61
CA ASN A 127 19.26 15.06 -21.85
C ASN A 127 18.50 13.97 -21.07
N ILE A 128 18.07 14.32 -19.86
CA ILE A 128 17.37 13.38 -18.96
C ILE A 128 16.08 12.81 -19.55
N TRP A 129 15.44 13.49 -20.50
CA TRP A 129 14.20 13.04 -21.16
C TRP A 129 14.42 11.95 -22.21
N SER A 130 15.65 11.80 -22.71
CA SER A 130 15.98 10.76 -23.70
C SER A 130 16.04 9.36 -23.09
N ASN A 131 16.14 9.26 -21.76
CA ASN A 131 16.48 8.03 -21.05
C ASN A 131 17.84 7.44 -21.49
N GLU A 132 18.71 8.24 -22.11
CA GLU A 132 20.08 7.84 -22.47
C GLU A 132 21.06 8.29 -21.37
N TRP A 133 21.71 7.31 -20.76
CA TRP A 133 22.72 7.49 -19.71
C TRP A 133 24.04 6.88 -20.14
N SER A 134 25.16 7.47 -19.73
CA SER A 134 26.49 6.91 -19.95
C SER A 134 26.63 5.52 -19.32
N ASP A 135 27.68 4.80 -19.71
CA ASP A 135 28.14 3.66 -18.91
C ASP A 135 28.70 4.15 -17.56
N ALA A 136 28.78 3.25 -16.58
CA ALA A 136 29.23 3.57 -15.23
C ALA A 136 30.73 3.89 -15.21
N ILE A 137 31.08 5.04 -14.64
CA ILE A 137 32.45 5.43 -14.34
C ILE A 137 32.68 5.18 -12.86
N TYR A 138 33.48 4.17 -12.53
CA TYR A 138 33.76 3.80 -11.15
C TYR A 138 34.81 4.73 -10.53
N PHE A 139 34.66 4.99 -9.23
CA PHE A 139 35.65 5.68 -8.43
C PHE A 139 35.95 4.89 -7.16
N ASP A 140 37.18 4.99 -6.70
CA ASP A 140 37.65 4.31 -5.50
C ASP A 140 37.03 4.97 -4.26
N PHE A 141 36.14 4.27 -3.56
CA PHE A 141 35.59 4.68 -2.27
C PHE A 141 35.04 3.44 -1.56
N ASP A 142 35.49 3.19 -0.34
CA ASP A 142 35.02 2.07 0.49
C ASP A 142 33.93 2.55 1.46
N GLY A 143 32.70 2.50 0.99
CA GLY A 143 31.57 3.09 1.68
C GLY A 143 30.30 3.16 0.82
N ILE A 144 29.26 3.75 1.38
CA ILE A 144 27.95 3.92 0.76
C ILE A 144 27.54 5.40 0.68
N ASP A 145 26.39 5.64 0.05
CA ASP A 145 25.72 6.94 -0.03
C ASP A 145 26.60 8.07 -0.58
N PRO A 146 27.27 7.87 -1.74
CA PRO A 146 28.04 8.94 -2.34
C PRO A 146 27.11 10.07 -2.76
N SER A 147 27.60 11.30 -2.61
CA SER A 147 26.90 12.50 -3.02
C SER A 147 27.87 13.52 -3.58
N ILE A 148 27.41 14.28 -4.58
CA ILE A 148 28.23 15.26 -5.29
C ILE A 148 27.98 16.66 -4.71
N PHE A 149 29.06 17.38 -4.45
CA PHE A 149 29.03 18.82 -4.26
C PHE A 149 29.86 19.53 -5.33
N PHE A 150 29.23 20.49 -6.01
CA PHE A 150 29.88 21.38 -6.98
C PHE A 150 30.15 22.72 -6.31
N ASP A 151 31.42 23.10 -6.21
CA ASP A 151 31.81 24.37 -5.61
C ASP A 151 31.93 25.49 -6.67
N ASP A 152 31.87 26.75 -6.21
CA ASP A 152 31.90 27.94 -7.06
C ASP A 152 33.24 28.11 -7.80
N ASN A 153 34.29 27.42 -7.34
CA ASN A 153 35.60 27.38 -8.00
C ASN A 153 35.65 26.38 -9.18
N GLY A 154 34.55 25.70 -9.50
CA GLY A 154 34.45 24.73 -10.57
C GLY A 154 34.94 23.33 -10.22
N ARG A 155 35.33 23.08 -8.96
CA ARG A 155 35.75 21.75 -8.47
C ARG A 155 34.51 20.93 -8.08
N ALA A 156 34.64 19.62 -8.23
CA ALA A 156 33.64 18.65 -7.79
C ALA A 156 34.21 17.80 -6.66
N TYR A 157 33.39 17.56 -5.65
CA TYR A 157 33.73 16.74 -4.51
C TYR A 157 32.71 15.62 -4.36
N ILE A 158 33.17 14.49 -3.82
CA ILE A 158 32.31 13.43 -3.34
C ILE A 158 32.45 13.33 -1.84
N GLN A 159 31.31 13.35 -1.16
CA GLN A 159 31.16 12.94 0.23
C GLN A 159 30.38 11.63 0.30
N GLY A 160 30.72 10.77 1.27
CA GLY A 160 30.07 9.47 1.46
C GLY A 160 30.26 8.92 2.87
N SER A 161 29.49 7.89 3.20
CA SER A 161 29.55 7.16 4.46
C SER A 161 30.60 6.05 4.38
N ALA A 162 31.72 6.22 5.07
CA ALA A 162 32.83 5.27 5.08
C ALA A 162 32.82 4.40 6.34
N GLY A 163 33.31 3.17 6.19
CA GLY A 163 33.21 2.09 7.17
C GLY A 163 34.17 2.14 8.37
N PRO A 164 34.11 1.11 9.24
CA PRO A 164 33.06 0.08 9.29
C PRO A 164 31.81 0.54 10.06
N GLY A 165 30.66 -0.05 9.74
CA GLY A 165 29.45 0.08 10.55
C GLY A 165 29.59 -0.61 11.91
N PRO A 166 28.71 -0.32 12.89
CA PRO A 166 27.60 0.63 12.81
C PRO A 166 28.01 2.09 13.06
N MET A 167 29.30 2.38 13.29
CA MET A 167 29.77 3.75 13.57
C MET A 167 30.51 4.35 12.37
N THR A 168 29.85 4.34 11.21
CA THR A 168 30.36 4.96 9.97
C THR A 168 30.69 6.44 10.16
N LYS A 169 31.44 6.99 9.20
CA LYS A 169 31.97 8.35 9.25
C LYS A 169 31.88 9.02 7.90
N ILE A 170 31.71 10.35 7.88
CA ILE A 170 31.60 11.08 6.63
C ILE A 170 33.00 11.41 6.12
N HIS A 171 33.32 10.90 4.95
CA HIS A 171 34.57 11.14 4.24
C HIS A 171 34.31 12.02 3.02
N LEU A 172 35.31 12.79 2.62
CA LEU A 172 35.28 13.73 1.50
C LEU A 172 36.55 13.60 0.65
N PHE A 173 36.43 13.74 -0.66
CA PHE A 173 37.55 13.91 -1.58
C PHE A 173 37.14 14.72 -2.82
N GLU A 174 38.10 15.37 -3.47
CA GLU A 174 37.90 15.96 -4.80
C GLU A 174 37.95 14.86 -5.87
N VAL A 175 37.11 14.96 -6.89
CA VAL A 175 37.00 13.96 -7.96
C VAL A 175 36.89 14.60 -9.34
N ASP A 176 37.46 13.93 -10.34
CA ASP A 176 37.11 14.14 -11.74
C ASP A 176 35.98 13.18 -12.14
N LEU A 177 34.75 13.69 -12.24
CA LEU A 177 33.56 12.88 -12.57
C LEU A 177 33.62 12.24 -13.97
N LYS A 178 34.49 12.70 -14.87
CA LYS A 178 34.65 12.10 -16.20
C LYS A 178 35.54 10.87 -16.19
N THR A 179 36.38 10.73 -15.18
CA THR A 179 37.36 9.63 -15.09
C THR A 179 37.24 8.81 -13.82
N GLY A 180 36.48 9.27 -12.83
CA GLY A 180 36.37 8.67 -11.50
C GLY A 180 37.62 8.87 -10.64
N LYS A 181 38.61 9.63 -11.11
CA LYS A 181 39.90 9.79 -10.43
C LYS A 181 39.77 10.73 -9.23
N LYS A 182 40.22 10.27 -8.06
CA LYS A 182 40.49 11.13 -6.89
C LYS A 182 41.58 12.16 -7.22
N LEU A 183 41.25 13.43 -7.06
CA LEU A 183 42.17 14.57 -7.28
C LEU A 183 42.79 15.08 -5.97
N SER A 184 42.30 14.60 -4.83
CA SER A 184 42.85 14.86 -3.51
C SER A 184 42.99 13.57 -2.70
N GLU A 185 43.66 13.67 -1.55
CA GLU A 185 43.50 12.66 -0.50
C GLU A 185 42.06 12.65 0.03
N GLU A 186 41.60 11.48 0.43
CA GLU A 186 40.33 11.28 1.13
C GLU A 186 40.49 11.65 2.61
N LYS A 187 39.53 12.42 3.15
CA LYS A 187 39.56 12.89 4.54
C LYS A 187 38.23 12.65 5.23
N LYS A 188 38.29 12.12 6.45
CA LYS A 188 37.16 12.16 7.38
C LYS A 188 36.87 13.60 7.79
N ILE A 189 35.65 14.08 7.55
CA ILE A 189 35.23 15.45 7.85
C ILE A 189 34.26 15.56 9.02
N TRP A 190 33.50 14.51 9.33
CA TRP A 190 32.59 14.52 10.47
C TRP A 190 32.28 13.12 11.03
N ASP A 191 32.18 13.02 12.35
CA ASP A 191 31.86 11.77 13.05
C ASP A 191 30.35 11.49 13.20
N GLY A 192 29.50 12.48 12.91
CA GLY A 192 28.08 12.52 13.29
C GLY A 192 27.88 13.09 14.70
N THR A 193 26.64 13.12 15.16
CA THR A 193 26.25 13.58 16.52
C THR A 193 26.39 12.49 17.59
N GLY A 194 26.62 11.24 17.17
CA GLY A 194 26.82 10.08 18.05
C GLY A 194 25.82 8.96 17.82
N GLY A 195 24.86 9.11 16.89
CA GLY A 195 23.99 8.03 16.44
C GLY A 195 24.74 6.99 15.59
N ILE A 196 24.15 5.80 15.47
CA ILE A 196 24.65 4.76 14.57
C ILE A 196 24.38 5.14 13.11
N TYR A 197 25.19 4.60 12.20
CA TYR A 197 25.15 4.81 10.76
C TYR A 197 25.01 6.28 10.35
N PRO A 198 25.97 7.18 10.69
CA PRO A 198 26.11 8.45 10.01
C PRO A 198 26.19 8.24 8.48
N GLU A 199 25.13 8.60 7.75
CA GLU A 199 24.94 8.24 6.34
C GLU A 199 24.19 9.33 5.54
N GLY A 200 23.91 9.09 4.25
CA GLY A 200 23.22 10.04 3.37
C GLY A 200 23.78 11.48 3.38
N PRO A 201 25.10 11.71 3.24
CA PRO A 201 25.68 13.05 3.39
C PRO A 201 25.43 13.96 2.19
N HIS A 202 24.91 15.15 2.44
CA HIS A 202 24.77 16.22 1.45
C HIS A 202 25.44 17.50 1.93
N ILE A 203 26.34 18.05 1.12
CA ILE A 203 26.96 19.35 1.36
C ILE A 203 26.19 20.44 0.60
N TYR A 204 25.93 21.53 1.31
CA TYR A 204 25.37 22.77 0.78
C TYR A 204 26.30 23.92 1.10
N LYS A 205 26.34 24.94 0.25
CA LYS A 205 27.08 26.18 0.52
C LYS A 205 26.11 27.35 0.59
N LYS A 206 26.08 28.02 1.74
CA LYS A 206 25.18 29.16 2.00
C LYS A 206 25.82 30.12 2.98
N ASP A 207 25.67 31.42 2.73
CA ASP A 207 26.17 32.50 3.60
C ASP A 207 27.67 32.38 3.94
N GLY A 208 28.48 31.90 2.98
CA GLY A 208 29.92 31.71 3.15
C GLY A 208 30.32 30.49 4.00
N LEU A 209 29.39 29.60 4.30
CA LEU A 209 29.59 28.38 5.08
C LEU A 209 29.22 27.14 4.27
N PHE A 210 29.92 26.05 4.52
CA PHE A 210 29.55 24.70 4.09
C PHE A 210 28.73 24.03 5.17
N TYR A 211 27.55 23.53 4.83
CA TYR A 211 26.68 22.79 5.72
C TYR A 211 26.66 21.34 5.26
N LEU A 212 26.92 20.43 6.19
CA LEU A 212 26.87 18.99 5.98
C LEU A 212 25.62 18.46 6.69
N VAL A 213 24.65 18.01 5.90
CA VAL A 213 23.43 17.35 6.37
C VAL A 213 23.60 15.86 6.19
N ILE A 214 23.28 15.08 7.22
CA ILE A 214 23.40 13.61 7.19
C ILE A 214 22.17 12.98 7.84
N SER A 215 22.08 11.66 7.76
CA SER A 215 21.17 10.84 8.55
C SER A 215 21.92 10.03 9.59
N GLU A 216 21.27 9.75 10.71
CA GLU A 216 21.79 8.93 11.80
C GLU A 216 20.64 8.11 12.42
N GLY A 217 20.99 7.14 13.27
CA GLY A 217 20.04 6.27 13.97
C GLY A 217 19.65 5.00 13.22
N GLY A 218 20.33 4.72 12.09
CA GLY A 218 19.90 3.72 11.13
C GLY A 218 18.59 4.11 10.43
N THR A 219 17.97 3.18 9.72
CA THR A 219 16.84 3.46 8.81
C THR A 219 15.46 3.12 9.37
N HIS A 220 15.34 2.93 10.70
CA HIS A 220 14.12 2.48 11.39
C HIS A 220 13.71 3.44 12.53
N ASP A 221 13.40 2.93 13.73
CA ASP A 221 12.73 3.70 14.80
C ASP A 221 13.54 4.93 15.26
N ASP A 222 14.87 4.88 15.17
CA ASP A 222 15.77 5.96 15.57
C ASP A 222 16.19 6.93 14.44
N HIS A 223 15.67 6.73 13.23
CA HIS A 223 16.09 7.50 12.05
C HIS A 223 15.85 9.00 12.22
N MET A 224 16.86 9.79 11.90
CA MET A 224 16.85 11.24 12.07
C MET A 224 17.80 11.94 11.10
N ILE A 225 17.56 13.23 10.84
CA ILE A 225 18.45 14.11 10.07
C ILE A 225 19.20 15.03 11.02
N THR A 226 20.52 15.10 10.87
CA THR A 226 21.39 15.99 11.66
C THR A 226 22.20 16.89 10.73
N VAL A 227 22.64 18.04 11.25
CA VAL A 227 23.41 19.03 10.47
C VAL A 227 24.60 19.57 11.26
N ALA A 228 25.69 19.83 10.54
CA ALA A 228 26.86 20.55 10.99
C ALA A 228 27.29 21.58 9.93
N ARG A 229 28.13 22.57 10.29
CA ARG A 229 28.65 23.56 9.35
C ARG A 229 30.11 23.91 9.58
N SER A 230 30.78 24.40 8.55
CA SER A 230 32.16 24.88 8.61
C SER A 230 32.41 26.04 7.64
N LYS A 231 33.49 26.79 7.86
CA LYS A 231 34.00 27.78 6.91
C LYS A 231 34.89 27.16 5.84
N ASP A 232 35.39 25.95 6.09
CA ASP A 232 36.22 25.18 5.18
C ASP A 232 35.50 23.86 4.88
N ILE A 233 35.43 23.46 3.61
CA ILE A 233 34.78 22.21 3.20
C ILE A 233 35.45 20.98 3.85
N TRP A 234 36.72 21.10 4.23
CA TRP A 234 37.47 20.06 4.94
C TRP A 234 37.26 20.06 6.46
N GLY A 235 36.46 21.01 6.98
CA GLY A 235 36.17 21.16 8.40
C GLY A 235 37.21 21.99 9.17
N PRO A 236 37.18 21.94 10.51
CA PRO A 236 36.28 21.12 11.33
C PRO A 236 34.83 21.59 11.19
N TYR A 237 33.89 20.64 11.24
CA TYR A 237 32.46 20.90 11.24
C TYR A 237 31.95 21.08 12.68
N GLU A 238 31.28 22.21 12.94
CA GLU A 238 30.55 22.48 14.17
C GLU A 238 29.13 21.94 14.03
N GLN A 239 28.69 21.07 14.94
CA GLN A 239 27.32 20.51 14.89
C GLN A 239 26.28 21.50 15.43
N PHE A 240 25.05 21.43 14.92
CA PHE A 240 23.95 22.21 15.47
C PHE A 240 23.54 21.68 16.85
N GLU A 241 23.58 22.55 17.86
CA GLU A 241 23.23 22.20 19.25
C GLU A 241 21.79 21.69 19.43
N LYS A 242 20.89 21.98 18.48
CA LYS A 242 19.49 21.53 18.51
C LYS A 242 19.18 20.39 17.52
N ASN A 243 20.21 19.66 17.07
CA ASN A 243 19.98 18.43 16.32
C ASN A 243 19.07 17.46 17.11
N PRO A 244 18.28 16.61 16.42
CA PRO A 244 18.13 16.52 14.96
C PRO A 244 17.19 17.60 14.38
N ILE A 245 17.37 17.95 13.10
CA ILE A 245 16.52 18.90 12.37
C ILE A 245 15.25 18.27 11.79
N LEU A 246 15.19 16.93 11.72
CA LEU A 246 14.00 16.15 11.37
C LEU A 246 14.07 14.77 12.03
N THR A 247 13.00 14.34 12.71
CA THR A 247 12.81 12.95 13.13
C THR A 247 11.35 12.68 13.45
N ALA A 248 10.89 11.46 13.19
CA ALA A 248 9.59 10.97 13.65
C ALA A 248 9.69 10.18 14.98
N ARG A 249 10.92 9.95 15.48
CA ARG A 249 11.17 9.19 16.70
C ARG A 249 10.36 9.74 17.88
N GLY A 250 9.70 8.84 18.61
CA GLY A 250 8.93 9.18 19.80
C GLY A 250 7.62 9.92 19.52
N THR A 251 7.20 10.02 18.25
CA THR A 251 5.93 10.64 17.85
C THR A 251 4.87 9.56 17.56
N ASN A 252 3.60 9.96 17.53
CA ASN A 252 2.48 9.11 17.11
C ASN A 252 2.06 9.36 15.64
N GLU A 253 2.96 9.92 14.81
CA GLU A 253 2.65 10.14 13.40
C GLU A 253 2.45 8.81 12.67
N TYR A 254 1.58 8.83 11.66
CA TYR A 254 1.41 7.67 10.79
C TYR A 254 2.63 7.45 9.86
N ILE A 255 3.36 8.53 9.57
CA ILE A 255 4.60 8.47 8.79
C ILE A 255 5.75 8.40 9.78
N GLN A 256 6.50 7.30 9.74
CA GLN A 256 7.58 6.99 10.66
C GLN A 256 8.89 6.75 9.89
N TYR A 257 9.99 6.56 10.63
CA TYR A 257 11.32 6.23 10.08
C TYR A 257 11.85 7.29 9.11
N THR A 258 11.44 8.55 9.33
CA THR A 258 11.79 9.66 8.45
C THR A 258 13.26 10.02 8.57
N GLY A 259 13.98 9.98 7.47
CA GLY A 259 15.38 10.38 7.37
C GLY A 259 15.86 10.29 5.92
N HIS A 260 17.17 10.24 5.69
CA HIS A 260 17.79 10.28 4.36
C HIS A 260 17.24 11.41 3.47
N SER A 261 17.47 12.66 3.90
CA SER A 261 16.81 13.83 3.31
C SER A 261 17.72 14.66 2.40
N ASP A 262 17.24 15.01 1.21
CA ASP A 262 17.82 15.98 0.30
C ASP A 262 17.01 17.30 0.37
N MET A 263 17.68 18.38 0.75
CA MET A 263 17.08 19.70 0.94
C MET A 263 17.25 20.54 -0.32
N PHE A 264 16.23 21.32 -0.68
CA PHE A 264 16.29 22.17 -1.86
C PHE A 264 15.41 23.40 -1.70
N GLN A 265 15.74 24.44 -2.47
CA GLN A 265 14.93 25.65 -2.56
C GLN A 265 14.23 25.69 -3.91
N ASP A 266 12.93 25.98 -3.91
CA ASP A 266 12.19 26.17 -5.15
C ASP A 266 12.43 27.56 -5.76
N SER A 267 11.88 27.77 -6.97
CA SER A 267 11.99 29.05 -7.69
C SER A 267 11.35 30.26 -6.98
N GLN A 268 10.55 30.04 -5.94
CA GLN A 268 9.93 31.09 -5.12
C GLN A 268 10.70 31.35 -3.81
N GLY A 269 11.79 30.62 -3.58
CA GLY A 269 12.61 30.76 -2.37
C GLY A 269 12.14 29.92 -1.18
N GLN A 270 11.11 29.08 -1.34
CA GLN A 270 10.65 28.17 -0.30
C GLN A 270 11.60 26.99 -0.18
N TRP A 271 11.98 26.66 1.05
CA TRP A 271 12.79 25.48 1.36
C TRP A 271 11.93 24.24 1.55
N TRP A 272 12.39 23.14 1.00
CA TRP A 272 11.75 21.83 1.03
C TRP A 272 12.78 20.78 1.45
N GLY A 273 12.29 19.68 1.99
CA GLY A 273 13.04 18.44 2.12
C GLY A 273 12.26 17.31 1.45
N VAL A 274 12.91 16.56 0.56
CA VAL A 274 12.47 15.18 0.28
C VAL A 274 13.19 14.26 1.23
N CYS A 275 12.51 13.23 1.73
CA CYS A 275 13.09 12.25 2.63
C CYS A 275 12.41 10.89 2.45
N LEU A 276 13.08 9.82 2.86
CA LEU A 276 12.41 8.53 2.96
C LEU A 276 11.58 8.44 4.24
N GLY A 277 10.68 7.47 4.30
CA GLY A 277 9.96 7.08 5.50
C GLY A 277 9.08 5.86 5.24
N VAL A 278 8.26 5.47 6.20
CA VAL A 278 7.27 4.41 6.04
C VAL A 278 5.89 4.88 6.50
N ARG A 279 4.84 4.43 5.84
CA ARG A 279 3.49 4.44 6.41
C ARG A 279 3.38 3.28 7.39
N LYS A 280 3.33 3.59 8.69
CA LYS A 280 3.37 2.61 9.78
C LYS A 280 2.03 2.58 10.52
N ASP A 281 1.39 1.41 10.51
CA ASP A 281 0.20 1.10 11.29
C ASP A 281 0.55 0.03 12.33
N GLU A 282 0.69 0.43 13.59
CA GLU A 282 1.25 -0.42 14.66
C GLU A 282 2.65 -0.92 14.26
N SER A 283 2.82 -2.23 14.04
CA SER A 283 4.08 -2.83 13.57
C SER A 283 4.13 -3.05 12.05
N ARG A 284 3.10 -2.62 11.30
CA ARG A 284 2.97 -2.87 9.85
C ARG A 284 3.57 -1.72 9.05
N PHE A 285 4.43 -2.04 8.09
CA PHE A 285 4.98 -1.08 7.12
C PHE A 285 5.23 -1.79 5.79
N ILE A 286 4.17 -2.40 5.25
CA ILE A 286 4.24 -3.40 4.17
C ILE A 286 4.77 -2.86 2.84
N MET A 287 4.68 -1.55 2.61
CA MET A 287 5.06 -0.89 1.36
C MET A 287 6.58 -0.76 1.18
N GLY A 288 7.36 -1.06 2.22
CA GLY A 288 8.76 -0.65 2.30
C GLY A 288 8.89 0.86 2.51
N ARG A 289 10.11 1.38 2.32
CA ARG A 289 10.40 2.81 2.41
C ARG A 289 9.93 3.53 1.15
N GLU A 290 9.21 4.63 1.35
CA GLU A 290 8.58 5.47 0.32
C GLU A 290 9.16 6.90 0.37
N THR A 291 8.92 7.71 -0.67
CA THR A 291 9.42 9.09 -0.72
C THR A 291 8.36 10.07 -0.22
N PHE A 292 8.75 10.94 0.70
CA PHE A 292 7.93 11.98 1.30
C PHE A 292 8.50 13.37 1.05
N LEU A 293 7.62 14.36 1.12
CA LEU A 293 7.92 15.79 1.03
C LEU A 293 7.60 16.48 2.36
N THR A 294 8.43 17.40 2.80
CA THR A 294 8.13 18.31 3.91
C THR A 294 8.64 19.72 3.62
N THR A 295 8.06 20.69 4.29
CA THR A 295 8.49 22.10 4.24
C THR A 295 9.64 22.34 5.19
N GLY A 296 10.44 23.37 4.92
CA GLY A 296 11.53 23.78 5.79
C GLY A 296 11.75 25.28 5.79
N SER A 297 12.73 25.71 6.58
CA SER A 297 13.19 27.10 6.61
C SER A 297 14.70 27.15 6.75
N TRP A 298 15.33 28.11 6.05
CA TRP A 298 16.75 28.37 6.23
C TRP A 298 17.08 29.86 6.06
N PRO A 299 16.77 30.68 7.08
CA PRO A 299 17.07 32.10 7.06
C PRO A 299 18.58 32.39 6.94
N ALA A 300 18.93 33.61 6.54
CA ALA A 300 20.32 34.04 6.41
C ALA A 300 21.04 33.99 7.77
N GLY A 301 22.22 33.37 7.82
CA GLY A 301 23.04 33.23 9.03
C GLY A 301 22.54 32.17 10.04
N GLU A 302 21.35 31.61 9.83
CA GLU A 302 20.72 30.63 10.71
C GLU A 302 21.04 29.18 10.29
N TRP A 303 20.57 28.23 11.11
CA TRP A 303 20.57 26.81 10.81
C TRP A 303 19.31 26.42 10.01
N PRO A 304 19.39 25.39 9.14
CA PRO A 304 18.21 24.84 8.49
C PRO A 304 17.29 24.13 9.49
N SER A 305 15.99 24.15 9.20
CA SER A 305 14.99 23.33 9.89
C SER A 305 14.03 22.70 8.88
N LEU A 306 13.54 21.50 9.20
CA LEU A 306 12.48 20.82 8.44
C LEU A 306 11.28 20.57 9.37
N ASP A 307 10.08 20.70 8.83
CA ASP A 307 8.86 20.38 9.55
C ASP A 307 8.69 18.85 9.63
N LEU A 308 8.05 18.39 10.71
CA LEU A 308 7.66 16.99 10.85
C LEU A 308 6.85 16.53 9.63
N VAL A 309 7.19 15.39 9.06
CA VAL A 309 6.54 14.89 7.85
C VAL A 309 5.08 14.57 8.14
N LYS A 310 4.17 15.21 7.40
CA LYS A 310 2.72 15.00 7.49
C LYS A 310 2.17 14.41 6.19
N ARG A 311 0.97 13.79 6.26
CA ARG A 311 0.24 13.37 5.05
C ARG A 311 0.02 14.51 4.07
N ASN A 312 -0.21 15.72 4.58
CA ASN A 312 -0.36 16.95 3.80
C ASN A 312 0.58 18.02 4.37
N PRO A 313 1.73 18.31 3.71
CA PRO A 313 2.64 19.37 4.10
C PRO A 313 1.96 20.74 4.12
N LYS A 314 2.47 21.67 4.93
CA LYS A 314 1.89 23.01 5.09
C LYS A 314 2.93 24.07 4.78
N PHE A 315 2.57 25.05 3.97
CA PHE A 315 3.39 26.23 3.77
C PHE A 315 3.59 27.01 5.07
N PRO A 316 4.65 27.83 5.18
CA PRO A 316 4.75 28.87 6.20
C PRO A 316 3.47 29.72 6.21
N GLY A 317 2.77 29.78 7.35
CA GLY A 317 1.45 30.39 7.49
C GLY A 317 0.27 29.41 7.56
N GLY A 318 0.52 28.10 7.43
CA GLY A 318 -0.43 27.03 7.79
C GLY A 318 -1.35 26.55 6.67
N LYS A 319 -1.22 27.11 5.45
CA LYS A 319 -1.96 26.64 4.27
C LYS A 319 -1.43 25.26 3.83
N GLU A 320 -2.32 24.28 3.71
CA GLU A 320 -1.96 22.95 3.20
C GLU A 320 -1.56 23.01 1.73
N LEU A 321 -0.56 22.21 1.38
CA LEU A 321 -0.23 21.91 0.00
C LEU A 321 -1.34 21.03 -0.59
N VAL A 322 -1.85 21.44 -1.75
CA VAL A 322 -2.97 20.76 -2.41
C VAL A 322 -2.56 20.46 -3.85
N ARG A 323 -2.83 19.22 -4.28
CA ARG A 323 -2.62 18.79 -5.65
C ARG A 323 -3.64 19.43 -6.57
N ALA A 324 -3.24 19.86 -7.76
CA ALA A 324 -4.15 20.46 -8.73
C ALA A 324 -5.29 19.50 -9.14
N ASP A 325 -6.49 20.02 -9.28
CA ASP A 325 -7.67 19.22 -9.65
C ASP A 325 -7.43 18.45 -10.97
N GLY A 326 -7.81 17.17 -10.97
CA GLY A 326 -7.70 16.30 -12.16
C GLY A 326 -6.30 15.77 -12.45
N THR A 327 -5.29 16.08 -11.64
CA THR A 327 -3.94 15.50 -11.77
C THR A 327 -3.78 14.23 -10.95
N LEU A 328 -2.97 13.30 -11.46
CA LEU A 328 -2.64 12.04 -10.77
C LEU A 328 -1.36 12.23 -9.93
N PRO A 329 -1.27 11.59 -8.75
CA PRO A 329 -0.09 11.68 -7.89
C PRO A 329 1.19 11.20 -8.60
N LEU A 330 1.11 10.07 -9.29
CA LEU A 330 2.23 9.45 -9.98
C LEU A 330 1.79 8.88 -11.32
N THR A 331 2.51 9.11 -12.40
CA THR A 331 2.29 8.44 -13.70
C THR A 331 3.60 7.82 -14.18
N ALA A 332 3.57 7.00 -15.21
CA ALA A 332 4.76 6.44 -15.83
C ALA A 332 4.63 6.50 -17.35
N GLU A 333 5.76 6.65 -18.06
CA GLU A 333 5.79 6.35 -19.48
C GLU A 333 5.44 4.86 -19.72
N PRO A 334 4.81 4.50 -20.85
CA PRO A 334 4.46 3.11 -21.15
C PRO A 334 5.65 2.17 -20.96
N THR A 335 5.43 1.05 -20.29
CA THR A 335 6.42 0.00 -19.96
C THR A 335 7.57 0.41 -19.02
N MET A 336 7.71 1.69 -18.68
CA MET A 336 8.84 2.21 -17.88
C MET A 336 8.85 1.70 -16.44
N ASP A 337 7.69 1.27 -15.95
CA ASP A 337 7.44 0.81 -14.58
C ASP A 337 7.55 -0.72 -14.44
N TYR A 338 7.86 -1.45 -15.51
CA TYR A 338 8.18 -2.87 -15.42
C TYR A 338 9.55 -3.11 -14.81
N LEU A 339 9.61 -4.16 -13.98
CA LEU A 339 10.79 -4.58 -13.25
C LEU A 339 11.03 -6.07 -13.43
N TYR A 340 12.31 -6.39 -13.44
CA TYR A 340 12.88 -7.71 -13.45
C TYR A 340 13.75 -7.90 -12.21
N ILE A 341 13.93 -9.14 -11.81
CA ILE A 341 14.82 -9.50 -10.71
C ILE A 341 16.24 -9.63 -11.27
N ARG A 342 17.14 -8.75 -10.81
CA ARG A 342 18.57 -8.72 -11.16
C ARG A 342 18.82 -8.74 -12.68
N ASP A 343 19.81 -9.53 -13.11
CA ASP A 343 20.20 -9.67 -14.50
C ASP A 343 19.32 -10.72 -15.23
N ALA A 344 18.02 -10.45 -15.31
CA ALA A 344 17.08 -11.30 -16.05
C ALA A 344 17.46 -11.38 -17.54
N VAL A 345 17.17 -12.52 -18.18
CA VAL A 345 17.33 -12.65 -19.63
C VAL A 345 16.18 -11.89 -20.30
N LEU A 346 16.43 -10.66 -20.74
CA LEU A 346 15.36 -9.78 -21.25
C LEU A 346 14.63 -10.36 -22.46
N GLY A 347 15.32 -11.16 -23.30
CA GLY A 347 14.73 -11.86 -24.44
C GLY A 347 13.65 -12.90 -24.06
N ASP A 348 13.62 -13.33 -22.81
CA ASP A 348 12.60 -14.25 -22.27
C ASP A 348 11.28 -13.54 -21.94
N HIS A 349 11.18 -12.23 -22.19
CA HIS A 349 10.02 -11.40 -21.88
C HIS A 349 9.56 -10.66 -23.14
N GLN A 350 8.67 -11.28 -23.91
CA GLN A 350 8.20 -10.72 -25.19
C GLN A 350 6.85 -10.02 -25.00
N PHE A 351 6.84 -8.69 -25.14
CA PHE A 351 5.63 -7.89 -25.06
C PHE A 351 4.97 -7.73 -26.44
N SER A 352 3.64 -7.72 -26.46
CA SER A 352 2.87 -7.26 -27.62
C SER A 352 3.10 -5.77 -27.88
N ASN A 353 2.82 -5.32 -29.09
CA ASN A 353 2.97 -3.91 -29.48
C ASN A 353 2.13 -2.94 -28.61
N ASP A 354 1.01 -3.40 -28.05
CA ASP A 354 0.16 -2.62 -27.15
C ASP A 354 0.53 -2.77 -25.66
N GLY A 355 1.53 -3.60 -25.35
CA GLY A 355 2.03 -3.85 -23.99
C GLY A 355 1.08 -4.63 -23.09
N LYS A 356 -0.05 -5.12 -23.60
CA LYS A 356 -1.06 -5.83 -22.80
C LYS A 356 -0.77 -7.30 -22.62
N THR A 357 -0.11 -7.91 -23.60
CA THR A 357 0.26 -9.31 -23.58
C THR A 357 1.77 -9.41 -23.34
N VAL A 358 2.15 -10.31 -22.45
CA VAL A 358 3.53 -10.73 -22.26
C VAL A 358 3.65 -12.24 -22.40
N THR A 359 4.56 -12.68 -23.26
CA THR A 359 4.94 -14.10 -23.38
C THR A 359 6.26 -14.30 -22.66
N LEU A 360 6.24 -15.19 -21.66
CA LEU A 360 7.40 -15.56 -20.86
C LEU A 360 8.00 -16.87 -21.37
N THR A 361 9.31 -16.89 -21.58
CA THR A 361 10.09 -18.13 -21.71
C THR A 361 10.54 -18.57 -20.32
N ALA A 362 10.08 -19.73 -19.87
CA ALA A 362 10.29 -20.19 -18.50
C ALA A 362 11.77 -20.44 -18.18
N SER A 363 12.25 -19.91 -17.05
CA SER A 363 13.59 -20.18 -16.53
C SER A 363 13.63 -21.50 -15.78
N GLN A 364 14.82 -22.07 -15.59
CA GLN A 364 15.00 -23.23 -14.68
C GLN A 364 15.11 -22.82 -13.21
N ALA A 365 15.45 -21.56 -12.93
CA ALA A 365 15.58 -21.04 -11.58
C ALA A 365 14.24 -20.52 -11.04
N ASP A 366 14.02 -20.70 -9.74
CA ASP A 366 12.88 -20.13 -9.00
C ASP A 366 13.31 -18.81 -8.34
N MET A 367 12.36 -17.91 -8.06
CA MET A 367 12.63 -16.61 -7.41
C MET A 367 13.22 -16.70 -6.00
N SER A 368 13.19 -17.88 -5.38
CA SER A 368 13.93 -18.20 -4.15
C SER A 368 15.45 -18.34 -4.34
N GLN A 369 15.92 -18.38 -5.58
CA GLN A 369 17.33 -18.50 -5.96
C GLN A 369 17.84 -17.15 -6.47
N TRP A 370 19.12 -16.87 -6.23
CA TRP A 370 19.75 -15.62 -6.63
C TRP A 370 20.88 -15.82 -7.65
N GLU A 371 21.42 -17.03 -7.71
CA GLU A 371 22.61 -17.40 -8.48
C GLU A 371 22.35 -17.49 -9.99
N LYS A 372 21.09 -17.61 -10.39
CA LYS A 372 20.67 -17.82 -11.78
C LYS A 372 19.57 -16.84 -12.16
N PRO A 373 19.53 -16.39 -13.43
CA PRO A 373 18.44 -15.57 -13.94
C PRO A 373 17.08 -16.25 -13.77
N VAL A 374 16.09 -15.48 -13.34
CA VAL A 374 14.70 -15.92 -13.17
C VAL A 374 13.80 -15.20 -14.17
N THR A 375 12.81 -15.90 -14.70
CA THR A 375 11.79 -15.30 -15.57
C THR A 375 10.66 -14.75 -14.72
N PHE A 376 10.75 -13.45 -14.40
CA PHE A 376 9.77 -12.67 -13.68
C PHE A 376 9.69 -11.27 -14.27
N VAL A 377 8.47 -10.75 -14.44
CA VAL A 377 8.26 -9.34 -14.75
C VAL A 377 7.05 -8.80 -13.99
N GLY A 378 7.22 -7.64 -13.36
CA GLY A 378 6.20 -7.07 -12.48
C GLY A 378 6.31 -5.56 -12.35
N LYS A 379 5.46 -5.01 -11.48
CA LYS A 379 5.40 -3.58 -11.16
C LYS A 379 5.39 -3.39 -9.65
N ARG A 380 5.96 -2.28 -9.16
CA ARG A 380 5.87 -1.92 -7.74
C ARG A 380 4.40 -1.78 -7.34
N GLN A 381 4.03 -2.34 -6.19
CA GLN A 381 2.77 -1.98 -5.56
C GLN A 381 2.86 -0.52 -5.10
N ARG A 382 1.95 0.34 -5.60
CA ARG A 382 1.93 1.79 -5.30
C ARG A 382 0.81 2.19 -4.34
N LEU A 383 -0.13 1.29 -4.05
CA LEU A 383 -1.28 1.57 -3.19
C LEU A 383 -1.31 0.57 -2.03
N LEU A 384 -1.69 1.05 -0.83
CA LEU A 384 -1.95 0.16 0.32
C LEU A 384 -3.19 -0.70 0.08
N GLU A 385 -4.17 -0.18 -0.64
CA GLU A 385 -5.41 -0.87 -0.95
C GLU A 385 -5.61 -0.96 -2.46
N GLY A 386 -5.88 -2.16 -2.95
CA GLY A 386 -6.06 -2.41 -4.37
C GLY A 386 -6.06 -3.89 -4.71
N ASN A 387 -5.86 -4.17 -5.99
CA ASN A 387 -5.68 -5.52 -6.48
C ASN A 387 -4.70 -5.52 -7.65
N ALA A 388 -4.13 -6.69 -7.89
CA ALA A 388 -3.40 -7.01 -9.09
C ALA A 388 -4.08 -8.21 -9.76
N THR A 389 -4.26 -8.15 -11.07
CA THR A 389 -4.91 -9.20 -11.86
C THR A 389 -4.12 -9.52 -13.11
N VAL A 390 -4.22 -10.76 -13.57
CA VAL A 390 -3.69 -11.19 -14.86
C VAL A 390 -4.47 -12.39 -15.38
N THR A 391 -4.55 -12.54 -16.70
CA THR A 391 -5.08 -13.75 -17.34
C THR A 391 -3.93 -14.58 -17.89
N MET A 392 -3.77 -15.82 -17.42
CA MET A 392 -2.80 -16.77 -17.95
C MET A 392 -3.47 -17.71 -18.95
N HIS A 393 -2.86 -17.88 -20.13
CA HIS A 393 -3.30 -18.86 -21.11
C HIS A 393 -2.70 -20.23 -20.84
N LYS A 394 -3.50 -21.29 -21.02
CA LYS A 394 -3.01 -22.66 -20.94
C LYS A 394 -2.00 -22.90 -22.08
N PRO A 395 -0.72 -23.16 -21.77
CA PRO A 395 0.30 -23.38 -22.78
C PRO A 395 0.18 -24.77 -23.39
N THR A 396 0.71 -24.92 -24.61
CA THR A 396 0.94 -26.25 -25.20
C THR A 396 2.30 -26.75 -24.73
N ILE A 397 2.30 -27.75 -23.85
CA ILE A 397 3.51 -28.30 -23.24
C ILE A 397 3.67 -29.79 -23.58
N SER A 398 4.91 -30.26 -23.65
CA SER A 398 5.20 -31.70 -23.75
C SER A 398 4.87 -32.39 -22.43
N SER A 399 4.59 -33.70 -22.47
CA SER A 399 4.17 -34.48 -21.30
C SER A 399 5.24 -34.57 -20.19
N ASP A 400 6.49 -34.28 -20.51
CA ASP A 400 7.65 -34.29 -19.62
C ASP A 400 8.03 -32.89 -19.08
N ALA A 401 7.30 -31.84 -19.48
CA ALA A 401 7.58 -30.48 -19.02
C ALA A 401 7.00 -30.22 -17.63
N HIS A 402 7.87 -30.04 -16.63
CA HIS A 402 7.49 -29.60 -15.29
C HIS A 402 7.38 -28.07 -15.24
N LEU A 403 6.30 -27.53 -15.82
CA LEU A 403 6.03 -26.11 -15.86
C LEU A 403 5.25 -25.65 -14.61
N LYS A 404 5.66 -24.51 -14.05
CA LYS A 404 4.94 -23.72 -13.05
C LYS A 404 4.83 -22.29 -13.54
N ALA A 405 3.64 -21.73 -13.56
CA ALA A 405 3.44 -20.36 -14.02
C ALA A 405 2.27 -19.68 -13.30
N GLY A 406 2.41 -18.39 -13.01
CA GLY A 406 1.40 -17.66 -12.26
C GLY A 406 1.77 -16.22 -11.92
N ILE A 407 1.17 -15.71 -10.85
CA ILE A 407 1.38 -14.37 -10.31
C ILE A 407 2.08 -14.46 -8.94
N ALA A 408 2.96 -13.51 -8.66
CA ALA A 408 3.70 -13.44 -7.41
C ALA A 408 3.68 -12.03 -6.82
N TYR A 409 3.66 -11.98 -5.49
CA TYR A 409 4.02 -10.82 -4.68
C TYR A 409 5.44 -11.08 -4.18
N TYR A 410 6.40 -10.25 -4.58
CA TYR A 410 7.82 -10.47 -4.35
C TYR A 410 8.44 -9.27 -3.64
N LYS A 411 9.17 -9.50 -2.54
CA LYS A 411 10.05 -8.49 -1.92
C LYS A 411 11.52 -8.82 -2.20
N ASP A 412 11.89 -10.07 -1.95
CA ASP A 412 13.23 -10.64 -2.10
C ASP A 412 13.14 -12.17 -2.14
N GLU A 413 14.27 -12.86 -2.36
CA GLU A 413 14.36 -14.33 -2.44
C GLU A 413 14.03 -15.08 -1.14
N HIS A 414 13.81 -14.34 -0.04
CA HIS A 414 13.45 -14.90 1.26
C HIS A 414 12.01 -14.56 1.67
N ARG A 415 11.36 -13.65 0.95
CA ARG A 415 10.01 -13.12 1.24
C ARG A 415 9.21 -12.93 -0.03
N TYR A 416 8.35 -13.92 -0.31
CA TYR A 416 7.47 -13.91 -1.46
C TYR A 416 6.18 -14.70 -1.21
N ILE A 417 5.17 -14.41 -2.02
CA ILE A 417 3.92 -15.17 -2.11
C ILE A 417 3.69 -15.50 -3.58
N LYS A 418 3.36 -16.75 -3.89
CA LYS A 418 3.06 -17.20 -5.26
C LYS A 418 1.66 -17.80 -5.32
N LEU A 419 0.91 -17.46 -6.36
CA LEU A 419 -0.28 -18.17 -6.82
C LEU A 419 -0.01 -18.63 -8.24
N PHE A 420 0.11 -19.94 -8.43
CA PHE A 420 0.52 -20.52 -9.71
C PHE A 420 -0.15 -21.86 -9.97
N TYR A 421 -0.23 -22.21 -11.25
CA TYR A 421 -0.61 -23.55 -11.64
C TYR A 421 0.64 -24.42 -11.82
N ASP A 422 0.64 -25.59 -11.18
CA ASP A 422 1.63 -26.64 -11.42
C ASP A 422 1.09 -27.60 -12.47
N PHE A 423 1.64 -27.53 -13.68
CA PHE A 423 1.20 -28.34 -14.81
C PHE A 423 1.56 -29.82 -14.66
N SER A 424 2.53 -30.15 -13.80
CA SER A 424 2.94 -31.53 -13.58
C SER A 424 1.99 -32.28 -12.64
N THR A 425 1.36 -31.57 -11.70
CA THR A 425 0.40 -32.16 -10.75
C THR A 425 -1.06 -31.81 -11.08
N SER A 426 -1.30 -30.88 -11.99
CA SER A 426 -2.63 -30.34 -12.32
C SER A 426 -3.31 -29.64 -11.14
N GLU A 427 -2.53 -28.91 -10.35
CA GLU A 427 -3.00 -28.23 -9.13
C GLU A 427 -2.82 -26.71 -9.24
N MET A 428 -3.78 -25.97 -8.70
CA MET A 428 -3.57 -24.57 -8.35
C MET A 428 -2.91 -24.49 -6.97
N VAL A 429 -1.77 -23.81 -6.91
CA VAL A 429 -0.90 -23.78 -5.74
C VAL A 429 -0.77 -22.36 -5.22
N PHE A 430 -1.06 -22.21 -3.93
CA PHE A 430 -0.78 -21.02 -3.14
C PHE A 430 0.40 -21.29 -2.22
N GLU A 431 1.45 -20.48 -2.29
CA GLU A 431 2.66 -20.59 -1.47
C GLU A 431 3.01 -19.25 -0.83
N VAL A 432 3.32 -19.25 0.46
CA VAL A 432 3.88 -18.10 1.19
C VAL A 432 5.18 -18.51 1.88
N VAL A 433 6.21 -17.70 1.71
CA VAL A 433 7.52 -17.87 2.32
C VAL A 433 7.98 -16.55 2.94
N ASN A 434 8.38 -16.60 4.20
CA ASN A 434 9.19 -15.60 4.88
C ASN A 434 10.22 -16.31 5.77
N ASN A 435 11.44 -16.45 5.27
CA ASN A 435 12.49 -17.19 6.00
C ASN A 435 12.94 -16.48 7.28
N ALA A 436 12.92 -15.14 7.30
CA ALA A 436 13.28 -14.35 8.47
C ALA A 436 12.33 -14.60 9.65
N GLN A 437 11.03 -14.79 9.37
CA GLN A 437 10.02 -15.15 10.37
C GLN A 437 9.73 -16.65 10.47
N LYS A 438 10.47 -17.50 9.73
CA LYS A 438 10.25 -18.95 9.67
C LYS A 438 8.85 -19.35 9.21
N ILE A 439 8.26 -18.57 8.30
CA ILE A 439 6.97 -18.85 7.69
C ILE A 439 7.20 -19.61 6.37
N SER A 440 6.60 -20.78 6.25
CA SER A 440 6.51 -21.53 5.00
C SER A 440 5.20 -22.31 5.00
N ARG A 441 4.30 -21.98 4.07
CA ARG A 441 3.00 -22.64 3.94
C ARG A 441 2.66 -22.82 2.46
N THR A 442 2.12 -23.99 2.12
CA THR A 442 1.65 -24.29 0.77
C THR A 442 0.28 -24.95 0.83
N VAL A 443 -0.67 -24.42 0.04
CA VAL A 443 -2.03 -24.96 -0.10
C VAL A 443 -2.26 -25.30 -1.57
N ARG A 444 -2.94 -26.41 -1.84
CA ARG A 444 -3.16 -26.94 -3.20
C ARG A 444 -4.64 -27.23 -3.41
N HIS A 445 -5.15 -26.87 -4.58
CA HIS A 445 -6.48 -27.25 -5.05
C HIS A 445 -6.32 -28.04 -6.36
N ASP A 446 -6.96 -29.21 -6.45
CA ASP A 446 -7.08 -29.96 -7.71
C ASP A 446 -7.92 -29.16 -8.71
N VAL A 447 -7.31 -28.77 -9.84
CA VAL A 447 -7.99 -27.93 -10.85
C VAL A 447 -7.66 -28.43 -12.25
N GLN A 448 -8.68 -28.86 -12.98
CA GLN A 448 -8.55 -29.12 -14.41
C GLN A 448 -8.62 -27.80 -15.18
N LEU A 449 -7.47 -27.29 -15.64
CA LEU A 449 -7.43 -26.01 -16.37
C LEU A 449 -8.20 -26.07 -17.69
N GLU A 450 -9.05 -25.06 -17.88
CA GLU A 450 -9.66 -24.70 -19.16
C GLU A 450 -8.62 -24.02 -20.08
N THR A 451 -9.06 -23.24 -21.06
CA THR A 451 -8.16 -22.52 -21.99
C THR A 451 -7.40 -21.38 -21.30
N VAL A 452 -8.00 -20.75 -20.29
CA VAL A 452 -7.42 -19.62 -19.55
C VAL A 452 -7.73 -19.72 -18.06
N VAL A 453 -6.90 -19.07 -17.25
CA VAL A 453 -7.14 -18.85 -15.82
C VAL A 453 -6.81 -17.41 -15.44
N ALA A 454 -7.75 -16.72 -14.80
CA ALA A 454 -7.49 -15.41 -14.22
C ALA A 454 -6.94 -15.58 -12.80
N LEU A 455 -5.90 -14.83 -12.47
CA LEU A 455 -5.23 -14.84 -11.16
C LEU A 455 -5.35 -13.45 -10.55
N ARG A 456 -5.54 -13.37 -9.23
CA ARG A 456 -5.70 -12.11 -8.51
C ARG A 456 -5.03 -12.12 -7.14
N ILE A 457 -4.39 -10.99 -6.82
CA ILE A 457 -3.92 -10.64 -5.47
C ILE A 457 -4.67 -9.38 -5.05
N GLU A 458 -5.52 -9.48 -4.04
CA GLU A 458 -6.16 -8.34 -3.37
C GLU A 458 -5.35 -7.97 -2.13
N TYR A 459 -5.09 -6.67 -1.95
CA TYR A 459 -4.27 -6.16 -0.85
C TYR A 459 -4.95 -4.98 -0.17
N THR A 460 -4.84 -4.96 1.14
CA THR A 460 -5.10 -3.82 2.03
C THR A 460 -3.87 -3.59 2.91
N GLU A 461 -3.88 -2.53 3.72
CA GLU A 461 -2.81 -2.30 4.69
C GLU A 461 -2.64 -3.47 5.68
N ARG A 462 -3.71 -4.21 5.98
CA ARG A 462 -3.74 -5.28 7.00
C ARG A 462 -3.84 -6.69 6.43
N SER A 463 -4.26 -6.86 5.19
CA SER A 463 -4.52 -8.18 4.61
C SER A 463 -4.09 -8.35 3.15
N LEU A 464 -3.73 -9.57 2.80
CA LEU A 464 -3.53 -10.05 1.44
C LEU A 464 -4.49 -11.22 1.18
N GLN A 465 -5.11 -11.29 0.01
CA GLN A 465 -5.95 -12.43 -0.39
C GLN A 465 -5.65 -12.81 -1.84
N LEU A 466 -5.40 -14.10 -2.07
CA LEU A 466 -5.11 -14.63 -3.40
C LEU A 466 -6.29 -15.47 -3.88
N SER A 467 -6.64 -15.31 -5.15
CA SER A 467 -7.76 -16.01 -5.75
C SER A 467 -7.53 -16.28 -7.22
N TYR A 468 -8.17 -17.32 -7.74
CA TYR A 468 -8.14 -17.67 -9.15
C TYR A 468 -9.56 -17.89 -9.69
N ARG A 469 -9.70 -17.80 -11.00
CA ARG A 469 -10.92 -18.14 -11.73
C ARG A 469 -10.53 -18.92 -12.98
N ASN A 470 -10.89 -20.20 -13.01
CA ASN A 470 -10.65 -21.10 -14.13
C ASN A 470 -11.75 -20.90 -15.20
N GLY A 471 -11.38 -20.59 -16.44
CA GLY A 471 -12.32 -20.41 -17.54
C GLY A 471 -12.85 -18.98 -17.75
N GLU A 472 -14.05 -18.90 -18.33
CA GLU A 472 -14.68 -17.66 -18.78
C GLU A 472 -14.91 -16.62 -17.66
N ASN A 473 -15.12 -15.36 -18.06
CA ASN A 473 -15.38 -14.24 -17.16
C ASN A 473 -16.57 -14.42 -16.19
N SER A 474 -17.48 -15.36 -16.46
CA SER A 474 -18.67 -15.66 -15.67
C SER A 474 -18.43 -16.57 -14.46
N ALA A 475 -17.31 -17.33 -14.43
CA ALA A 475 -16.99 -18.24 -13.34
C ALA A 475 -16.73 -17.48 -12.01
N PRO A 476 -17.08 -18.06 -10.84
CA PRO A 476 -16.77 -17.44 -9.55
C PRO A 476 -15.27 -17.49 -9.26
N TRP A 477 -14.79 -16.51 -8.50
CA TRP A 477 -13.43 -16.55 -7.93
C TRP A 477 -13.37 -17.57 -6.80
N VAL A 478 -12.35 -18.42 -6.82
CA VAL A 478 -11.99 -19.32 -5.73
C VAL A 478 -10.84 -18.69 -4.97
N SER A 479 -11.06 -18.37 -3.70
CA SER A 479 -10.07 -17.72 -2.84
C SER A 479 -9.37 -18.72 -1.93
N PHE A 480 -8.09 -18.47 -1.70
CA PHE A 480 -7.36 -19.05 -0.58
C PHE A 480 -7.63 -18.23 0.70
N ASP A 481 -7.22 -18.78 1.84
CA ASP A 481 -7.26 -18.06 3.11
C ASP A 481 -6.43 -16.77 3.02
N GLY A 482 -6.96 -15.69 3.59
CA GLY A 482 -6.28 -14.42 3.64
C GLY A 482 -5.06 -14.47 4.57
N LEU A 483 -4.04 -13.68 4.24
CA LEU A 483 -2.85 -13.50 5.05
C LEU A 483 -2.91 -12.15 5.74
N ASP A 484 -2.36 -12.12 6.94
CA ASP A 484 -2.08 -10.90 7.67
C ASP A 484 -0.76 -10.29 7.15
N THR A 485 -0.73 -8.98 6.84
CA THR A 485 0.47 -8.33 6.27
C THR A 485 1.69 -8.27 7.21
N LEU A 486 1.53 -8.58 8.50
CA LEU A 486 2.66 -8.73 9.43
C LEU A 486 3.58 -9.87 9.00
N GLU A 487 3.02 -10.91 8.40
CA GLU A 487 3.80 -12.05 7.90
C GLU A 487 4.80 -11.66 6.82
N MET A 488 4.63 -10.49 6.18
CA MET A 488 5.50 -9.96 5.12
C MET A 488 6.17 -8.63 5.53
N THR A 489 6.00 -8.22 6.79
CA THR A 489 6.60 -7.02 7.37
C THR A 489 7.84 -7.37 8.17
N GLY A 490 8.85 -6.53 8.15
CA GLY A 490 10.05 -6.67 8.97
C GLY A 490 11.14 -5.72 8.50
N PRO A 491 12.19 -5.48 9.32
CA PRO A 491 13.28 -4.58 8.97
C PRO A 491 13.95 -4.98 7.66
N ASP A 492 13.98 -4.06 6.70
CA ASP A 492 14.53 -4.29 5.36
C ASP A 492 14.79 -2.99 4.60
N PHE A 493 15.21 -3.13 3.34
CA PHE A 493 15.44 -2.02 2.44
C PHE A 493 14.46 -1.93 1.26
N VAL A 494 13.58 -2.92 1.08
CA VAL A 494 12.82 -3.16 -0.16
C VAL A 494 11.32 -3.08 0.06
N GLY A 495 10.55 -3.03 -1.02
CA GLY A 495 9.09 -3.12 -0.96
C GLY A 495 8.55 -4.05 -2.04
N PRO A 496 7.23 -4.32 -2.02
CA PRO A 496 6.64 -5.33 -2.87
C PRO A 496 6.55 -4.95 -4.34
N VAL A 497 6.90 -5.92 -5.18
CA VAL A 497 6.70 -5.93 -6.62
C VAL A 497 5.78 -7.10 -6.95
N ILE A 498 4.71 -6.80 -7.68
CA ILE A 498 3.71 -7.80 -8.07
C ILE A 498 3.86 -8.05 -9.57
N GLY A 499 3.97 -9.32 -9.96
CA GLY A 499 4.31 -9.68 -11.33
C GLY A 499 3.99 -11.11 -11.69
N VAL A 500 4.21 -11.46 -12.95
CA VAL A 500 4.06 -12.82 -13.47
C VAL A 500 5.41 -13.52 -13.54
N PHE A 501 5.39 -14.84 -13.44
CA PHE A 501 6.58 -15.68 -13.54
C PHE A 501 6.28 -17.00 -14.25
N ALA A 502 7.33 -17.62 -14.80
CA ALA A 502 7.28 -18.94 -15.39
C ALA A 502 8.58 -19.72 -15.12
N ILE A 503 8.44 -20.96 -14.64
CA ILE A 503 9.56 -21.84 -14.28
C ILE A 503 9.33 -23.20 -14.93
N SER A 504 10.33 -23.75 -15.62
CA SER A 504 10.24 -25.08 -16.24
C SER A 504 11.56 -25.81 -16.19
N THR A 505 11.51 -27.12 -16.01
CA THR A 505 12.69 -27.99 -16.20
C THR A 505 13.09 -28.09 -17.68
N THR A 506 12.12 -27.88 -18.58
CA THR A 506 12.28 -28.04 -20.03
C THR A 506 12.54 -26.70 -20.71
N GLN A 507 13.59 -26.64 -21.52
CA GLN A 507 13.95 -25.43 -22.28
C GLN A 507 12.86 -25.04 -23.30
N ASN A 508 12.80 -23.76 -23.64
CA ASN A 508 11.86 -23.20 -24.63
C ASN A 508 10.38 -23.48 -24.30
N THR A 509 10.04 -23.52 -23.02
CA THR A 509 8.64 -23.58 -22.57
C THR A 509 8.10 -22.15 -22.48
N HIS A 510 7.04 -21.83 -23.21
CA HIS A 510 6.46 -20.49 -23.26
C HIS A 510 5.10 -20.42 -22.58
N VAL A 511 4.82 -19.32 -21.88
CA VAL A 511 3.51 -19.04 -21.25
C VAL A 511 3.09 -17.62 -21.55
N GLN A 512 1.86 -17.45 -22.05
CA GLN A 512 1.30 -16.14 -22.35
C GLN A 512 0.43 -15.64 -21.20
N PHE A 513 0.60 -14.36 -20.88
CA PHE A 513 -0.20 -13.61 -19.92
C PHE A 513 -0.77 -12.37 -20.57
N ASP A 514 -2.06 -12.11 -20.37
CA ASP A 514 -2.76 -10.92 -20.85
C ASP A 514 -3.22 -10.05 -19.68
N ASP A 515 -3.22 -8.73 -19.91
CA ASP A 515 -3.77 -7.70 -19.05
C ASP A 515 -3.22 -7.78 -17.61
N LEU A 516 -1.89 -7.85 -17.46
CA LEU A 516 -1.24 -7.68 -16.15
C LEU A 516 -1.48 -6.25 -15.64
N GLU A 517 -2.43 -6.13 -14.73
CA GLU A 517 -2.76 -4.89 -14.04
C GLU A 517 -2.26 -4.98 -12.60
N VAL A 518 -1.44 -4.01 -12.19
CA VAL A 518 -1.12 -3.73 -10.79
C VAL A 518 -1.57 -2.30 -10.57
N LEU A 519 -2.59 -2.07 -9.74
CA LEU A 519 -3.22 -0.74 -9.64
C LEU A 519 -2.18 0.34 -9.30
N PHE A 520 -1.89 1.18 -10.29
CA PHE A 520 -0.84 2.19 -10.24
C PHE A 520 -1.37 3.56 -9.76
N ASN A 521 -2.66 3.83 -10.03
CA ASN A 521 -3.46 4.93 -9.50
C ASN A 521 -4.91 4.48 -9.48
N GLY A 522 -5.76 5.06 -8.64
CA GLY A 522 -7.22 4.83 -8.69
C GLY A 522 -7.91 5.25 -10.01
N LEU A 523 -7.14 5.55 -11.06
CA LEU A 523 -7.52 6.15 -12.34
C LEU A 523 -6.56 5.74 -13.48
N SER A 524 -6.44 4.45 -13.82
CA SER A 524 -6.01 4.06 -15.17
C SER A 524 -6.66 2.75 -15.57
N GLY A 525 -7.61 2.89 -16.48
CA GLY A 525 -8.48 1.86 -17.00
C GLY A 525 -9.88 2.45 -17.11
N LYS A 526 -10.56 2.27 -18.25
CA LYS A 526 -12.03 2.24 -18.27
C LYS A 526 -12.51 1.00 -17.51
N VAL A 527 -12.04 0.84 -16.28
CA VAL A 527 -12.76 0.24 -15.18
C VAL A 527 -13.47 1.43 -14.57
N SER A 528 -14.79 1.41 -14.57
CA SER A 528 -15.62 2.46 -13.97
C SER A 528 -14.99 2.97 -12.67
N ARG A 529 -15.05 4.28 -12.37
CA ARG A 529 -15.10 4.77 -10.99
C ARG A 529 -16.35 4.17 -10.33
N ARG A 530 -16.30 2.87 -10.03
CA ARG A 530 -17.01 2.21 -8.96
C ARG A 530 -16.12 2.50 -7.76
N VAL A 531 -16.53 3.48 -6.98
CA VAL A 531 -16.50 3.30 -5.53
C VAL A 531 -16.93 1.84 -5.30
N TYR A 532 -16.12 1.00 -4.66
CA TYR A 532 -16.64 -0.25 -4.10
C TYR A 532 -17.64 0.20 -3.01
N ILE A 533 -18.89 0.58 -3.23
CA ILE A 533 -20.00 -0.17 -3.84
C ILE A 533 -19.57 -1.56 -4.29
N ILE A 534 -19.62 -2.49 -3.34
CA ILE A 534 -19.81 -3.92 -3.61
C ILE A 534 -21.13 -4.06 -4.39
N LYS A 535 -21.11 -3.74 -5.68
CA LYS A 535 -22.01 -4.32 -6.67
C LYS A 535 -21.46 -5.72 -6.90
N ASN A 536 -21.93 -6.64 -6.06
CA ASN A 536 -22.15 -8.04 -6.42
C ASN A 536 -22.87 -8.04 -7.78
N ARG A 537 -22.07 -8.10 -8.84
CA ARG A 537 -22.44 -8.74 -10.11
C ARG A 537 -21.27 -9.64 -10.54
N GLY A 538 -20.78 -10.47 -9.62
CA GLY A 538 -20.85 -11.88 -9.99
C GLY A 538 -22.33 -12.18 -10.19
N ALA A 539 -22.67 -13.00 -11.17
CA ALA A 539 -23.87 -13.77 -11.01
C ALA A 539 -23.75 -14.46 -9.62
N MET A 540 -24.26 -13.80 -8.57
CA MET A 540 -25.21 -14.47 -7.69
C MET A 540 -26.03 -15.25 -8.69
N ALA A 541 -26.02 -16.58 -8.62
CA ALA A 541 -27.14 -17.34 -9.15
C ALA A 541 -28.36 -16.48 -8.83
N ALA A 542 -28.96 -15.86 -9.86
CA ALA A 542 -29.70 -14.61 -9.70
C ALA A 542 -30.57 -14.82 -8.48
N VAL A 543 -30.30 -14.09 -7.36
CA VAL A 543 -30.92 -14.40 -6.06
C VAL A 543 -32.36 -14.60 -6.40
N SER A 544 -32.81 -15.84 -6.28
CA SER A 544 -34.03 -16.22 -6.98
C SER A 544 -35.09 -15.26 -6.50
N GLU A 545 -36.05 -14.92 -7.34
CA GLU A 545 -37.10 -14.00 -6.91
C GLU A 545 -37.76 -14.50 -5.60
N ALA A 546 -37.77 -15.82 -5.40
CA ALA A 546 -38.06 -16.50 -4.16
C ALA A 546 -37.12 -16.17 -2.99
N GLU A 547 -35.79 -16.26 -3.12
CA GLU A 547 -34.82 -15.90 -2.06
C GLU A 547 -34.84 -14.40 -1.72
N ARG A 548 -35.04 -13.54 -2.74
CA ARG A 548 -35.21 -12.10 -2.54
C ARG A 548 -36.50 -11.80 -1.79
N ALA A 549 -37.62 -12.39 -2.21
CA ALA A 549 -38.90 -12.27 -1.52
C ALA A 549 -38.81 -12.78 -0.07
N LYS A 550 -38.10 -13.89 0.14
CA LYS A 550 -37.85 -14.46 1.47
C LYS A 550 -37.02 -13.52 2.35
N ALA A 551 -35.98 -12.89 1.82
CA ALA A 551 -35.19 -11.90 2.55
C ALA A 551 -36.01 -10.64 2.91
N ILE A 552 -36.81 -10.12 1.96
CA ILE A 552 -37.72 -8.99 2.20
C ILE A 552 -38.74 -9.34 3.29
N MET A 553 -39.34 -10.53 3.24
CA MET A 553 -40.28 -11.01 4.28
C MET A 553 -39.62 -11.10 5.66
N SER A 554 -38.36 -11.56 5.73
CA SER A 554 -37.59 -11.58 6.98
C SER A 554 -37.34 -10.17 7.53
N ILE A 555 -36.96 -9.21 6.69
CA ILE A 555 -36.75 -7.81 7.09
C ILE A 555 -38.07 -7.18 7.55
N GLN A 556 -39.15 -7.38 6.78
CA GLN A 556 -40.49 -6.88 7.10
C GLN A 556 -41.00 -7.44 8.43
N SER A 557 -40.69 -8.69 8.75
CA SER A 557 -41.05 -9.31 10.02
C SER A 557 -40.51 -8.54 11.26
N VAL A 558 -39.39 -7.83 11.10
CA VAL A 558 -38.85 -6.98 12.16
C VAL A 558 -39.78 -5.79 12.42
N PHE A 559 -40.31 -5.19 11.36
CA PHE A 559 -41.28 -4.10 11.47
C PHE A 559 -42.60 -4.60 12.06
N ASP A 560 -43.12 -5.69 11.54
CA ASP A 560 -44.41 -6.24 11.96
C ASP A 560 -44.39 -6.61 13.45
N ARG A 561 -43.33 -7.29 13.89
CA ARG A 561 -43.19 -7.65 15.31
C ARG A 561 -42.96 -6.42 16.18
N PHE A 562 -42.16 -5.45 15.72
CA PHE A 562 -41.99 -4.19 16.44
C PHE A 562 -43.33 -3.49 16.64
N HIS A 563 -44.19 -3.42 15.61
CA HIS A 563 -45.51 -2.80 15.71
C HIS A 563 -46.43 -3.52 16.70
N LEU A 564 -46.43 -4.87 16.71
CA LEU A 564 -47.21 -5.65 17.68
C LEU A 564 -46.75 -5.41 19.12
N ILE A 565 -45.44 -5.40 19.38
CA ILE A 565 -44.88 -5.12 20.71
C ILE A 565 -45.17 -3.67 21.12
N SER A 566 -44.93 -2.72 20.21
CA SER A 566 -45.22 -1.32 20.44
C SER A 566 -46.69 -1.12 20.78
N ALA A 567 -47.63 -1.75 20.06
CA ALA A 567 -49.08 -1.62 20.28
C ALA A 567 -49.50 -1.83 21.74
N ASP A 568 -48.85 -2.78 22.42
CA ASP A 568 -49.10 -3.12 23.82
C ASP A 568 -48.23 -2.35 24.82
N ALA A 569 -47.27 -1.56 24.34
CA ALA A 569 -46.43 -0.73 25.20
C ALA A 569 -47.25 0.46 25.76
N PRO A 570 -47.16 0.75 27.07
CA PRO A 570 -47.92 1.84 27.70
C PRO A 570 -47.47 3.23 27.24
N VAL A 571 -46.28 3.34 26.65
CA VAL A 571 -45.69 4.58 26.14
C VAL A 571 -45.08 4.30 24.76
N LYS A 572 -45.26 5.23 23.83
CA LYS A 572 -44.61 5.20 22.51
C LYS A 572 -43.29 5.96 22.58
N PHE A 573 -42.22 5.35 22.10
CA PHE A 573 -40.89 5.94 22.07
C PHE A 573 -40.55 6.48 20.66
N PHE A 574 -39.42 7.17 20.54
CA PHE A 574 -39.01 7.86 19.30
C PHE A 574 -38.81 6.92 18.10
N ASP A 575 -38.50 5.66 18.37
CA ASP A 575 -38.32 4.58 17.39
C ASP A 575 -39.65 4.17 16.74
N ASP A 576 -40.77 4.28 17.45
CA ASP A 576 -42.11 3.97 16.93
C ASP A 576 -42.46 4.80 15.70
N GLN A 577 -42.10 6.08 15.71
CA GLN A 577 -42.37 6.95 14.56
C GLN A 577 -41.54 6.54 13.34
N VAL A 578 -40.25 6.22 13.53
CA VAL A 578 -39.38 5.78 12.42
C VAL A 578 -39.85 4.45 11.85
N MET A 579 -40.22 3.48 12.69
CA MET A 579 -40.69 2.18 12.23
C MET A 579 -42.04 2.27 11.48
N ARG A 580 -42.89 3.26 11.78
CA ARG A 580 -44.12 3.51 11.03
C ARG A 580 -43.90 4.25 9.71
N ASP A 581 -43.01 5.24 9.70
CA ASP A 581 -42.79 6.11 8.53
C ASP A 581 -41.86 5.48 7.49
N ALA A 582 -41.03 4.50 7.89
CA ALA A 582 -40.15 3.78 7.00
C ALA A 582 -40.85 2.59 6.35
N LYS A 583 -40.59 2.42 5.05
CA LYS A 583 -41.08 1.31 4.24
C LYS A 583 -39.92 0.45 3.75
N VAL A 584 -40.03 -0.87 3.88
CA VAL A 584 -39.08 -1.82 3.27
C VAL A 584 -39.27 -1.82 1.74
N VAL A 585 -38.17 -1.65 1.01
CA VAL A 585 -38.13 -1.54 -0.46
C VAL A 585 -37.46 -2.76 -1.08
N ASP A 586 -36.35 -3.19 -0.49
CA ASP A 586 -35.55 -4.30 -1.01
C ASP A 586 -34.78 -5.02 0.11
N GLY A 587 -34.35 -6.24 -0.17
CA GLY A 587 -33.65 -7.09 0.77
C GLY A 587 -32.89 -8.22 0.08
N SER A 588 -31.83 -8.71 0.71
CA SER A 588 -31.09 -9.86 0.18
C SER A 588 -30.64 -10.83 1.30
N PRO A 589 -30.46 -12.13 0.98
CA PRO A 589 -30.04 -13.12 1.96
C PRO A 589 -28.67 -12.84 2.60
N ASP A 590 -27.79 -12.07 1.95
CA ASP A 590 -26.47 -11.65 2.45
C ASP A 590 -26.53 -10.43 3.38
N GLY A 591 -27.72 -10.00 3.81
CA GLY A 591 -27.88 -8.93 4.80
C GLY A 591 -27.80 -7.52 4.21
N LYS A 592 -28.39 -7.30 3.03
CA LYS A 592 -28.72 -5.96 2.54
C LYS A 592 -30.19 -5.67 2.79
N ALA A 593 -30.49 -4.42 3.12
CA ALA A 593 -31.85 -3.94 3.24
C ALA A 593 -31.94 -2.49 2.76
N SER A 594 -32.99 -2.17 2.01
CA SER A 594 -33.27 -0.82 1.53
C SER A 594 -34.61 -0.35 2.05
N PHE A 595 -34.66 0.91 2.50
CA PHE A 595 -35.85 1.52 3.07
C PHE A 595 -36.10 2.89 2.43
N GLU A 596 -37.36 3.26 2.34
CA GLU A 596 -37.78 4.62 2.01
C GLU A 596 -38.43 5.27 3.23
N ILE A 597 -38.06 6.52 3.52
CA ILE A 597 -38.68 7.32 4.57
C ILE A 597 -38.82 8.76 4.10
N ARG A 598 -39.99 9.36 4.35
CA ARG A 598 -40.22 10.79 4.10
C ARG A 598 -39.77 11.57 5.32
N ILE A 599 -38.87 12.54 5.12
CA ILE A 599 -38.44 13.44 6.19
C ILE A 599 -39.54 14.47 6.43
N THR A 600 -40.46 14.19 7.35
CA THR A 600 -41.52 15.12 7.77
C THR A 600 -40.97 16.21 8.70
N PRO A 601 -41.73 17.28 8.98
CA PRO A 601 -41.32 18.29 9.96
C PRO A 601 -40.95 17.73 11.34
N TYR A 602 -41.50 16.57 11.71
CA TYR A 602 -41.19 15.87 12.97
C TYR A 602 -39.70 15.52 13.11
N TYR A 603 -39.03 15.19 12.00
CA TYR A 603 -37.60 14.89 11.99
C TYR A 603 -36.73 16.12 11.76
N GLY A 604 -37.33 17.28 11.53
CA GLY A 604 -36.66 18.51 11.14
C GLY A 604 -36.07 19.30 12.30
N ASN A 605 -35.20 20.24 11.98
CA ASN A 605 -34.73 21.29 12.88
C ASN A 605 -35.24 22.67 12.42
N ILE A 606 -34.91 23.72 13.19
CA ILE A 606 -35.31 25.11 12.89
C ILE A 606 -34.82 25.65 11.55
N ASN A 607 -33.81 25.01 10.94
CA ASN A 607 -33.26 25.38 9.63
C ASN A 607 -34.00 24.70 8.46
N GLY A 608 -35.10 23.98 8.72
CA GLY A 608 -35.91 23.36 7.67
C GLY A 608 -35.29 22.08 7.07
N VAL A 609 -34.34 21.45 7.77
CA VAL A 609 -33.63 20.24 7.33
C VAL A 609 -33.66 19.16 8.42
N LEU A 610 -33.38 17.91 8.05
CA LEU A 610 -33.27 16.76 8.97
C LEU A 610 -32.34 17.07 10.15
N HIS A 611 -32.84 16.90 11.37
CA HIS A 611 -32.08 17.06 12.60
C HIS A 611 -31.04 15.93 12.74
N GLY A 612 -29.82 16.25 13.15
CA GLY A 612 -28.73 15.27 13.25
C GLY A 612 -29.05 14.11 14.20
N GLY A 613 -29.67 14.40 15.35
CA GLY A 613 -30.16 13.36 16.27
C GLY A 613 -31.26 12.48 15.66
N ALA A 614 -32.15 13.05 14.83
CA ALA A 614 -33.17 12.27 14.13
C ALA A 614 -32.54 11.34 13.07
N ALA A 615 -31.51 11.80 12.36
CA ALA A 615 -30.73 10.95 11.46
C ALA A 615 -30.07 9.77 12.20
N GLY A 616 -29.53 10.01 13.40
CA GLY A 616 -28.98 8.96 14.26
C GLY A 616 -30.01 7.89 14.59
N VAL A 617 -31.21 8.28 15.03
CA VAL A 617 -32.33 7.35 15.28
C VAL A 617 -32.72 6.59 14.02
N ILE A 618 -32.84 7.27 12.88
CA ILE A 618 -33.19 6.63 11.60
C ILE A 618 -32.15 5.57 11.24
N PHE A 619 -30.85 5.86 11.34
CA PHE A 619 -29.83 4.85 11.07
C PHE A 619 -29.84 3.73 12.10
N ASP A 620 -29.99 4.01 13.38
CA ASP A 620 -30.06 3.00 14.43
C ASP A 620 -31.17 1.97 14.17
N MET A 621 -32.35 2.48 13.80
CA MET A 621 -33.54 1.67 13.53
C MET A 621 -33.51 0.96 12.17
N LEU A 622 -32.95 1.56 11.13
CA LEU A 622 -33.01 0.99 9.75
C LEU A 622 -31.77 0.19 9.35
N THR A 623 -30.72 0.18 10.16
CA THR A 623 -29.57 -0.73 9.95
C THR A 623 -29.82 -2.09 10.58
N SER A 624 -30.43 -2.12 11.77
CA SER A 624 -30.66 -3.34 12.55
C SER A 624 -31.46 -4.41 11.78
N PRO A 625 -32.53 -4.09 11.03
CA PRO A 625 -33.30 -5.07 10.25
C PRO A 625 -32.50 -5.75 9.14
N ALA A 626 -31.37 -5.17 8.69
CA ALA A 626 -30.49 -5.81 7.70
C ALA A 626 -29.85 -7.11 8.21
N LEU A 627 -29.84 -7.34 9.53
CA LEU A 627 -29.40 -8.61 10.13
C LEU A 627 -30.46 -9.71 10.06
N ALA A 628 -31.73 -9.39 9.80
CA ALA A 628 -32.82 -10.36 9.86
C ALA A 628 -32.63 -11.56 8.91
N PRO A 629 -32.20 -11.38 7.64
CA PRO A 629 -31.96 -12.52 6.74
C PRO A 629 -30.82 -13.44 7.21
N LEU A 630 -29.92 -12.94 8.07
CA LEU A 630 -28.77 -13.66 8.62
C LEU A 630 -29.08 -14.28 9.99
N SER A 631 -30.23 -13.96 10.58
CA SER A 631 -30.65 -14.43 11.90
C SER A 631 -30.98 -15.92 11.90
N ARG A 632 -30.63 -16.61 12.99
CA ARG A 632 -31.05 -17.99 13.28
C ARG A 632 -31.05 -18.20 14.78
N PRO A 633 -31.76 -19.22 15.31
CA PRO A 633 -31.81 -19.46 16.75
C PRO A 633 -30.42 -19.50 17.40
N GLY A 634 -30.18 -18.64 18.40
CA GLY A 634 -28.88 -18.52 19.07
C GLY A 634 -27.82 -17.73 18.31
N PHE A 635 -28.18 -17.03 17.22
CA PHE A 635 -27.32 -16.17 16.43
C PHE A 635 -28.13 -14.98 15.89
N TRP A 636 -28.05 -13.85 16.60
CA TRP A 636 -28.75 -12.59 16.31
C TRP A 636 -30.26 -12.76 16.21
N ASP A 637 -30.92 -12.85 17.35
CA ASP A 637 -32.38 -12.89 17.44
C ASP A 637 -33.02 -11.53 17.08
N PHE A 638 -34.35 -11.49 16.99
CA PHE A 638 -35.10 -10.25 16.70
C PHE A 638 -34.76 -9.13 17.68
N LEU A 639 -34.25 -7.99 17.18
CA LEU A 639 -33.74 -6.89 18.01
C LEU A 639 -32.69 -7.34 19.06
N GLY A 640 -32.06 -8.49 18.83
CA GLY A 640 -31.08 -9.11 19.70
C GLY A 640 -29.72 -8.44 19.54
N GLY A 641 -29.65 -7.14 19.85
CA GLY A 641 -28.41 -6.39 19.81
C GLY A 641 -28.56 -4.94 20.23
N VAL A 642 -27.58 -4.44 20.98
CA VAL A 642 -27.47 -3.02 21.36
C VAL A 642 -26.40 -2.33 20.54
N THR A 643 -26.59 -1.03 20.39
CA THR A 643 -25.66 -0.15 19.68
C THR A 643 -24.42 0.07 20.55
N ARG A 644 -23.25 -0.36 20.05
CA ARG A 644 -21.95 -0.13 20.71
C ARG A 644 -21.32 1.17 20.23
N VAL A 645 -21.36 1.39 18.92
CA VAL A 645 -20.93 2.62 18.26
C VAL A 645 -21.85 2.87 17.08
N LEU A 646 -22.32 4.11 16.92
CA LEU A 646 -23.01 4.58 15.72
C LEU A 646 -22.34 5.87 15.26
N ASN A 647 -21.52 5.76 14.22
CA ASN A 647 -20.84 6.89 13.61
C ASN A 647 -21.67 7.39 12.45
N VAL A 648 -22.20 8.62 12.52
CA VAL A 648 -22.97 9.24 11.43
C VAL A 648 -22.18 10.42 10.87
N SER A 649 -21.92 10.38 9.56
CA SER A 649 -21.31 11.50 8.84
C SER A 649 -22.39 12.25 8.05
N PHE A 650 -22.44 13.57 8.24
CA PHE A 650 -23.39 14.46 7.56
C PHE A 650 -22.71 15.12 6.36
N LEU A 651 -23.06 14.69 5.15
CA LEU A 651 -22.45 15.19 3.92
C LEU A 651 -23.25 16.36 3.33
N ARG A 652 -24.58 16.28 3.42
CA ARG A 652 -25.49 17.31 2.93
C ARG A 652 -26.79 17.33 3.73
N GLY A 653 -27.30 18.53 4.01
CA GLY A 653 -28.61 18.68 4.66
C GLY A 653 -29.74 18.07 3.82
N VAL A 654 -30.65 17.34 4.47
CA VAL A 654 -31.86 16.80 3.84
C VAL A 654 -33.01 17.77 4.07
N PRO A 655 -33.56 18.43 3.04
CA PRO A 655 -34.71 19.31 3.21
C PRO A 655 -35.94 18.54 3.73
N ILE A 656 -36.70 19.15 4.65
CA ILE A 656 -38.01 18.63 5.06
C ILE A 656 -38.90 18.47 3.82
N GLY A 657 -39.65 17.37 3.76
CA GLY A 657 -40.47 16.96 2.62
C GLY A 657 -39.76 16.02 1.65
N THR A 658 -38.44 15.83 1.76
CA THR A 658 -37.68 14.90 0.91
C THR A 658 -37.97 13.45 1.28
N VAL A 659 -38.20 12.60 0.28
CA VAL A 659 -38.17 11.14 0.47
C VAL A 659 -36.76 10.66 0.21
N VAL A 660 -36.17 10.00 1.20
CA VAL A 660 -34.80 9.49 1.13
C VAL A 660 -34.82 7.96 1.09
N ARG A 661 -33.77 7.38 0.48
CA ARG A 661 -33.52 5.94 0.53
C ARG A 661 -32.37 5.64 1.47
N VAL A 662 -32.62 4.82 2.48
CA VAL A 662 -31.60 4.31 3.41
C VAL A 662 -31.22 2.91 2.97
N ASN A 663 -29.97 2.73 2.53
CA ASN A 663 -29.45 1.45 2.08
C ASN A 663 -28.45 0.93 3.10
N SER A 664 -28.78 -0.16 3.76
CA SER A 664 -27.96 -0.78 4.81
C SER A 664 -27.38 -2.10 4.31
N LYS A 665 -26.12 -2.36 4.64
CA LYS A 665 -25.43 -3.62 4.35
C LYS A 665 -24.66 -4.09 5.57
N VAL A 666 -24.91 -5.33 5.98
CA VAL A 666 -24.08 -6.03 6.96
C VAL A 666 -22.72 -6.31 6.32
N MET A 667 -21.68 -5.71 6.87
CA MET A 667 -20.30 -5.86 6.39
C MET A 667 -19.64 -7.08 7.04
N GLN A 668 -19.93 -7.31 8.31
CA GLN A 668 -19.46 -8.45 9.08
C GLN A 668 -20.47 -8.80 10.17
N VAL A 669 -20.73 -10.08 10.39
CA VAL A 669 -21.53 -10.56 11.52
C VAL A 669 -20.86 -11.78 12.17
N GLY A 670 -20.40 -11.61 13.42
CA GLY A 670 -19.91 -12.68 14.28
C GLY A 670 -20.95 -13.07 15.31
N ARG A 671 -20.63 -13.99 16.24
CA ARG A 671 -21.59 -14.38 17.31
C ARG A 671 -21.91 -13.24 18.29
N THR A 672 -20.95 -12.33 18.49
CA THR A 672 -21.00 -11.28 19.53
C THR A 672 -21.11 -9.87 18.96
N MET A 673 -20.58 -9.61 17.75
CA MET A 673 -20.56 -8.28 17.15
C MET A 673 -20.97 -8.31 15.68
N ALA A 674 -21.61 -7.24 15.23
CA ALA A 674 -21.93 -6.99 13.83
C ALA A 674 -21.53 -5.58 13.45
N MET A 675 -21.00 -5.40 12.26
CA MET A 675 -20.74 -4.10 11.65
C MET A 675 -21.64 -3.93 10.44
N ILE A 676 -22.39 -2.85 10.42
CA ILE A 676 -23.37 -2.53 9.37
C ILE A 676 -23.01 -1.14 8.83
N GLN A 677 -22.84 -1.03 7.52
CA GLN A 677 -22.67 0.27 6.86
C GLN A 677 -23.98 0.68 6.21
N SER A 678 -24.30 1.97 6.25
CA SER A 678 -25.53 2.49 5.67
C SER A 678 -25.35 3.86 5.05
N GLU A 679 -26.12 4.13 4.01
CA GLU A 679 -26.14 5.43 3.31
C GLU A 679 -27.58 5.91 3.18
N MET A 680 -27.81 7.19 3.49
CA MET A 680 -29.05 7.91 3.22
C MET A 680 -28.88 8.74 1.95
N THR A 681 -29.67 8.42 0.94
CA THR A 681 -29.51 8.93 -0.43
C THR A 681 -30.79 9.53 -1.00
N SER A 682 -30.69 10.33 -2.07
CA SER A 682 -31.84 10.65 -2.92
C SER A 682 -32.35 9.38 -3.61
N LEU A 683 -33.63 9.35 -4.01
CA LEU A 683 -34.22 8.17 -4.65
C LEU A 683 -33.49 7.72 -5.93
N ASP A 684 -32.85 8.66 -6.65
CA ASP A 684 -32.05 8.39 -7.83
C ASP A 684 -30.58 8.01 -7.53
N GLY A 685 -30.18 8.01 -6.26
CA GLY A 685 -28.84 7.66 -5.78
C GLY A 685 -27.75 8.68 -6.12
N LYS A 686 -28.09 9.85 -6.68
CA LYS A 686 -27.08 10.86 -7.08
C LYS A 686 -26.57 11.70 -5.92
N ILE A 687 -27.38 11.84 -4.87
CA ILE A 687 -27.02 12.63 -3.68
C ILE A 687 -26.92 11.67 -2.51
N ILE A 688 -25.77 11.67 -1.84
CA ILE A 688 -25.59 11.05 -0.53
C ILE A 688 -25.71 12.15 0.50
N TYR A 689 -26.71 12.06 1.38
CA TYR A 689 -26.97 13.04 2.43
C TYR A 689 -26.18 12.72 3.69
N CYS A 690 -26.24 11.46 4.12
CA CYS A 690 -25.56 10.98 5.31
C CYS A 690 -25.01 9.57 5.08
N THR A 691 -23.93 9.22 5.76
CA THR A 691 -23.44 7.83 5.86
C THR A 691 -23.37 7.43 7.33
N ALA A 692 -23.48 6.13 7.60
CA ALA A 692 -23.40 5.59 8.94
C ALA A 692 -22.60 4.28 9.01
N GLU A 693 -21.82 4.13 10.07
CA GLU A 693 -21.23 2.87 10.50
C GLU A 693 -21.81 2.49 11.86
N HIS A 694 -22.47 1.34 11.91
CA HIS A 694 -23.16 0.85 13.08
C HIS A 694 -22.52 -0.45 13.56
N HIS A 695 -21.85 -0.37 14.70
CA HIS A 695 -21.33 -1.52 15.43
C HIS A 695 -22.36 -1.95 16.47
N LYS A 696 -22.95 -3.13 16.28
CA LYS A 696 -23.86 -3.75 17.24
C LYS A 696 -23.14 -4.84 18.03
N VAL A 697 -23.56 -5.00 19.29
CA VAL A 697 -23.19 -6.14 20.12
C VAL A 697 -24.44 -6.98 20.36
N SER A 698 -24.34 -8.27 20.10
CA SER A 698 -25.42 -9.25 20.29
C SER A 698 -25.82 -9.31 21.76
N VAL A 699 -27.11 -9.13 22.04
CA VAL A 699 -27.72 -9.34 23.35
C VAL A 699 -28.99 -10.15 23.17
N ALA A 700 -29.34 -10.97 24.16
CA ALA A 700 -30.54 -11.79 24.07
C ALA A 700 -31.80 -10.93 24.03
N THR A 701 -32.69 -11.22 23.07
CA THR A 701 -34.02 -10.61 23.01
C THR A 701 -34.83 -11.02 24.25
N PRO A 702 -35.58 -10.10 24.89
CA PRO A 702 -36.46 -10.44 26.00
C PRO A 702 -37.42 -11.57 25.62
N ALA A 703 -37.50 -12.63 26.44
CA ALA A 703 -38.25 -13.85 26.11
C ALA A 703 -39.73 -13.58 25.77
N HIS A 704 -40.36 -12.58 26.39
CA HIS A 704 -41.76 -12.21 26.11
C HIS A 704 -41.95 -11.55 24.73
N HIS A 705 -40.92 -10.90 24.16
CA HIS A 705 -40.94 -10.39 22.77
C HIS A 705 -40.87 -11.51 21.73
N LEU A 706 -40.52 -12.72 22.14
CA LEU A 706 -40.50 -13.93 21.31
C LEU A 706 -41.69 -14.86 21.58
N SER A 707 -42.69 -14.40 22.34
CA SER A 707 -43.87 -15.21 22.66
C SER A 707 -44.83 -15.35 21.48
N GLU A 708 -45.71 -16.37 21.53
CA GLU A 708 -46.75 -16.61 20.51
C GLU A 708 -47.67 -15.40 20.29
N LYS A 709 -47.78 -14.52 21.30
CA LYS A 709 -48.55 -13.26 21.23
C LYS A 709 -48.06 -12.33 20.11
N TYR A 710 -46.75 -12.32 19.83
CA TYR A 710 -46.12 -11.43 18.84
C TYR A 710 -45.59 -12.20 17.62
N GLU A 711 -46.18 -13.36 17.35
CA GLU A 711 -45.81 -14.20 16.21
C GLU A 711 -46.18 -13.53 14.88
N VAL A 712 -45.21 -13.48 13.97
CA VAL A 712 -45.35 -12.88 12.63
C VAL A 712 -45.26 -13.95 11.54
N GLU A 713 -45.60 -13.59 10.30
CA GLU A 713 -45.64 -14.52 9.17
C GLU A 713 -44.32 -15.28 8.98
N TRP A 714 -43.19 -14.58 9.15
CA TRP A 714 -41.86 -15.18 9.06
C TRP A 714 -41.63 -16.32 10.06
N ASP A 715 -42.17 -16.23 11.28
CA ASP A 715 -42.05 -17.32 12.27
C ASP A 715 -42.78 -18.57 11.79
N ARG A 716 -43.96 -18.41 11.21
CA ARG A 716 -44.77 -19.52 10.69
C ARG A 716 -44.07 -20.22 9.55
N VAL A 717 -43.43 -19.46 8.65
CA VAL A 717 -42.60 -19.99 7.56
C VAL A 717 -41.41 -20.78 8.12
N MET A 718 -40.71 -20.24 9.13
CA MET A 718 -39.60 -20.96 9.77
C MET A 718 -40.06 -22.23 10.50
N LYS A 719 -41.21 -22.21 11.21
CA LYS A 719 -41.83 -23.40 11.83
C LYS A 719 -42.12 -24.49 10.79
N ALA A 720 -42.70 -24.12 9.66
CA ALA A 720 -43.08 -25.05 8.59
C ALA A 720 -41.86 -25.70 7.91
N GLU A 721 -40.72 -25.01 7.83
CA GLU A 721 -39.46 -25.54 7.28
C GLU A 721 -38.68 -26.46 8.25
N GLY A 722 -39.27 -26.86 9.38
CA GLY A 722 -38.61 -27.70 10.39
C GLY A 722 -37.50 -26.99 11.18
N LYS A 723 -37.30 -25.69 10.94
CA LYS A 723 -36.38 -24.83 11.67
C LYS A 723 -37.13 -24.21 12.84
N LYS A 724 -37.02 -24.81 14.03
CA LYS A 724 -37.68 -24.29 15.25
C LYS A 724 -37.40 -22.79 15.41
N PRO A 725 -38.41 -21.91 15.34
CA PRO A 725 -38.27 -20.57 15.86
C PRO A 725 -38.44 -20.68 17.38
N ASN A 726 -37.44 -20.15 18.09
CA ASN A 726 -37.35 -20.09 19.55
C ASN A 726 -36.97 -21.41 20.24
N GLY A 727 -35.67 -21.67 20.31
CA GLY A 727 -35.08 -22.68 21.19
C GLY A 727 -34.32 -22.03 22.35
N LEU A 728 -35.01 -21.81 23.48
CA LEU A 728 -34.36 -21.59 24.78
C LEU A 728 -33.51 -22.82 25.14
N TRP A 729 -32.21 -22.63 25.36
CA TRP A 729 -31.33 -23.68 25.90
C TRP A 729 -31.45 -23.70 27.44
N THR A 730 -31.92 -24.81 28.00
CA THR A 730 -31.68 -25.15 29.41
C THR A 730 -30.39 -25.97 29.52
N PRO A 731 -29.44 -25.63 30.41
CA PRO A 731 -28.25 -26.44 30.62
C PRO A 731 -28.64 -27.77 31.28
N LYS A 732 -28.39 -28.90 30.61
CA LYS A 732 -28.30 -30.18 31.32
C LYS A 732 -27.00 -30.17 32.13
N LYS A 733 -27.13 -30.00 33.46
CA LYS A 733 -26.09 -30.36 34.44
C LYS A 733 -25.67 -31.81 34.19
N VAL A 734 -24.44 -32.02 33.72
CA VAL A 734 -23.76 -33.31 33.89
C VAL A 734 -22.96 -33.22 35.19
N LYS A 735 -23.44 -33.93 36.22
CA LYS A 735 -22.64 -34.28 37.40
C LYS A 735 -21.62 -35.34 36.98
N GLY A 736 -20.35 -35.13 37.30
CA GLY A 736 -19.33 -36.18 37.25
C GLY A 736 -17.92 -35.65 37.50
N LYS A 737 -17.37 -36.02 38.68
CA LYS A 737 -15.96 -35.90 39.12
C LYS A 737 -15.02 -36.41 38.01
N LEU A 738 -13.82 -35.88 37.76
CA LEU A 738 -12.72 -35.43 38.64
C LEU A 738 -11.94 -34.32 37.90
#